data_AF-N8XQS9-F1
#
_entry.id   AF-N8XQS9-F1
#
_cell.length_a   1.000
_cell.length_b   1.000
_cell.length_c   1.000
_cell.angle_alpha   90.00
_cell.angle_beta   90.00
_cell.angle_gamma   90.00
#
_symmetry.space_group_name_H-M   'P 1'
#
loop_
_entity.id
_entity.type
_entity.pdbx_description
1 polymer ?
#
loop_
_entity_poly.entity_id
_entity_poly.type
_entity_poly.pdbx_seq_one_letter_code
_entity_poly.pdbx_strand_id
1 'polypeptide(L)'
;MTRLTSTVLFKRTVLASFISLCVSQSIFALQEISDDVLSETTGEGIAFLPRDFSFRFNGAENPLANGSTPLNFTDTGYIRYIPVGPLTQKSLDTNKDGIVSSLDRAVGKADLFLYGLALSKANGNANNRFNNTSGIASWGTATNPWILKVATESGVPTFTPDDVSGTTPVRNTDTGAVTYLALEAPLFNKVLPTNAIDGADAYNLKLGLWADAFVRNPNVAENMAATGNQFNLGELNGTTDNTNTRANRLRLNAVWDGFGINGSRIQIFQTLGGSNSTGGMSKFYNETLGLNGLLRLNSGPSDTLRATATANAVWVEASPVATNTYTVPTALATIGAAPAFASSGGCGVSGTSPDARNLSTFSRGDCIQNERILTRTSRTTTTWGAPTTGKILRIGTQETTDSNILTTPAINGGTAPIFRDPSVNDGAIYIYNLNTNLVLGSLYQPLVLGVADDGRNVSLEIARIPNKESIYKKIYTNYSRPVTASDPSAWQFNGGYYGSTCNVHYCGEHPSGTVTALSNNYQGSTATHSSITIGSTVYNSAKNELTAYSGAEAVGISFGALQSGTVVNDQQYKQVQQQNRNWTTGFERYCSGGTNWLGSCQGYSWRYFNQNWQAFDAWKNTDRTTYSNDIHITSPRDPILNPNGGIPTVAPVKATAPSNNFGSAAIDGLLIQHLKMTTTGL
;
A
#
# COMPACT_ATOMS: atom_id res chain seq x y z
N MET A 1 -76.73 57.67 -16.51
CA MET A 1 -76.47 56.67 -17.57
C MET A 1 -75.27 57.15 -18.37
N THR A 2 -74.07 56.80 -17.94
CA THR A 2 -72.81 57.31 -18.51
C THR A 2 -72.07 56.14 -19.14
N ARG A 3 -71.96 56.19 -20.48
CA ARG A 3 -71.30 55.19 -21.33
C ARG A 3 -69.81 55.12 -21.01
N LEU A 4 -69.30 53.91 -20.81
CA LEU A 4 -67.89 53.58 -20.92
C LEU A 4 -67.53 53.45 -22.40
N THR A 5 -66.61 54.27 -22.88
CA THR A 5 -65.89 54.07 -24.15
C THR A 5 -64.46 53.67 -23.82
N SER A 6 -64.13 52.41 -24.09
CA SER A 6 -62.78 51.85 -23.95
C SER A 6 -61.88 52.34 -25.08
N THR A 7 -60.92 53.21 -24.76
CA THR A 7 -59.79 53.50 -25.63
C THR A 7 -58.60 52.67 -25.17
N VAL A 8 -58.37 51.56 -25.89
CA VAL A 8 -57.08 51.03 -26.40
C VAL A 8 -57.19 49.51 -26.51
N LEU A 9 -57.40 49.01 -27.73
CA LEU A 9 -57.31 47.60 -28.07
C LEU A 9 -55.84 47.23 -28.30
N PHE A 10 -55.19 46.68 -27.28
CA PHE A 10 -53.87 46.06 -27.44
C PHE A 10 -54.01 44.77 -28.25
N LYS A 11 -53.24 44.63 -29.34
CA LYS A 11 -53.19 43.38 -30.10
C LYS A 11 -52.70 42.25 -29.18
N ARG A 12 -53.43 41.13 -29.14
CA ARG A 12 -53.11 39.97 -28.27
C ARG A 12 -51.66 39.49 -28.42
N THR A 13 -51.10 39.60 -29.62
CA THR A 13 -49.68 39.30 -29.90
C THR A 13 -48.72 40.23 -29.16
N VAL A 14 -49.01 41.54 -29.07
CA VAL A 14 -48.17 42.51 -28.36
C VAL A 14 -48.21 42.29 -26.86
N LEU A 15 -49.40 41.97 -26.31
CA LEU A 15 -49.55 41.64 -24.89
C LEU A 15 -48.83 40.32 -24.53
N ALA A 16 -48.91 39.31 -25.39
CA ALA A 16 -48.20 38.05 -25.22
C ALA A 16 -46.66 38.22 -25.29
N SER A 17 -46.16 39.06 -26.20
CA SER A 17 -44.74 39.39 -26.28
C SER A 17 -44.24 40.17 -25.06
N PHE A 18 -45.05 41.10 -24.54
CA PHE A 18 -44.70 41.88 -23.35
C PHE A 18 -44.71 41.02 -22.09
N ILE A 19 -45.69 40.14 -21.93
CA ILE A 19 -45.70 39.16 -20.83
C ILE A 19 -44.52 38.18 -20.96
N SER A 20 -44.19 37.73 -22.18
CA SER A 20 -43.01 36.88 -22.41
C SER A 20 -41.67 37.58 -22.11
N LEU A 21 -41.59 38.90 -22.31
CA LEU A 21 -40.42 39.73 -21.97
C LEU A 21 -40.35 40.03 -20.46
N CYS A 22 -41.49 40.13 -19.78
CA CYS A 22 -41.56 40.34 -18.33
C CYS A 22 -41.41 39.04 -17.52
N VAL A 23 -41.62 37.88 -18.15
CA VAL A 23 -41.50 36.53 -17.54
C VAL A 23 -40.23 35.81 -18.00
N SER A 24 -39.46 36.36 -18.95
CA SER A 24 -38.14 35.84 -19.27
C SER A 24 -37.23 36.00 -18.04
N GLN A 25 -36.86 34.87 -17.45
CA GLN A 25 -35.90 34.82 -16.35
C GLN A 25 -34.60 35.48 -16.81
N SER A 26 -34.04 36.35 -15.98
CA SER A 26 -32.73 36.97 -16.20
C SER A 26 -31.69 35.87 -16.40
N ILE A 27 -31.28 35.64 -17.64
CA ILE A 27 -30.15 34.77 -17.94
C ILE A 27 -28.92 35.59 -17.56
N PHE A 28 -28.32 35.31 -16.40
CA PHE A 28 -27.02 35.86 -16.03
C PHE A 28 -25.95 35.22 -16.93
N ALA A 29 -25.78 35.80 -18.11
CA ALA A 29 -24.65 35.52 -18.98
C ALA A 29 -23.89 36.83 -19.18
N LEU A 30 -22.69 36.90 -18.58
CA LEU A 30 -21.67 37.94 -18.72
C LEU A 30 -22.19 39.39 -18.58
N GLN A 31 -22.47 39.81 -17.35
CA GLN A 31 -22.45 41.23 -17.02
C GLN A 31 -20.99 41.66 -16.85
N GLU A 32 -20.56 42.70 -17.59
CA GLU A 32 -19.29 43.38 -17.37
C GLU A 32 -19.31 43.94 -15.95
N ILE A 33 -18.55 43.31 -15.07
CA ILE A 33 -18.29 43.81 -13.72
C ILE A 33 -17.21 44.90 -13.88
N SER A 34 -17.54 46.14 -13.49
CA SER A 34 -16.57 47.24 -13.45
C SER A 34 -15.55 47.02 -12.33
N ASP A 35 -14.29 47.38 -12.56
CA ASP A 35 -13.18 47.28 -11.60
C ASP A 35 -13.51 47.86 -10.20
N ASP A 36 -14.33 48.92 -10.13
CA ASP A 36 -14.76 49.51 -8.85
C ASP A 36 -15.56 48.51 -7.98
N VAL A 37 -16.37 47.63 -8.59
CA VAL A 37 -17.17 46.61 -7.87
C VAL A 37 -16.30 45.40 -7.50
N LEU A 38 -15.28 45.06 -8.30
CA LEU A 38 -14.27 44.02 -7.95
C LEU A 38 -13.39 44.45 -6.78
N SER A 39 -13.16 45.76 -6.63
CA SER A 39 -12.33 46.30 -5.56
C SER A 39 -13.00 46.24 -4.18
N GLU A 40 -14.33 46.25 -4.13
CA GLU A 40 -15.12 46.18 -2.90
C GLU A 40 -15.41 44.73 -2.46
N THR A 41 -15.32 43.76 -3.38
CA THR A 41 -15.53 42.33 -3.09
C THR A 41 -14.22 41.65 -2.69
N THR A 42 -13.86 41.76 -1.41
CA THR A 42 -12.78 40.96 -0.83
C THR A 42 -13.24 39.50 -0.68
N GLY A 43 -12.77 38.60 -1.55
CA GLY A 43 -12.93 37.15 -1.38
C GLY A 43 -13.68 36.36 -2.48
N GLU A 44 -13.83 36.90 -3.69
CA GLU A 44 -14.45 36.14 -4.79
C GLU A 44 -13.46 35.17 -5.45
N GLY A 45 -13.85 33.90 -5.53
CA GLY A 45 -13.14 32.87 -6.28
C GLY A 45 -13.74 32.66 -7.66
N ILE A 46 -12.91 32.23 -8.62
CA ILE A 46 -13.35 31.80 -9.95
C ILE A 46 -13.84 30.36 -9.82
N ALA A 47 -15.15 30.17 -10.05
CA ALA A 47 -15.73 28.85 -10.24
C ALA A 47 -15.73 28.49 -11.73
N PHE A 48 -15.26 27.28 -12.07
CA PHE A 48 -15.29 26.80 -13.45
C PHE A 48 -15.71 25.33 -13.51
N LEU A 49 -16.26 24.93 -14.66
CA LEU A 49 -16.78 23.60 -14.89
C LEU A 49 -16.27 23.05 -16.22
N PRO A 50 -15.24 22.19 -16.22
CA PRO A 50 -14.82 21.50 -17.42
C PRO A 50 -15.94 20.59 -17.94
N ARG A 51 -16.33 20.78 -19.20
CA ARG A 51 -17.29 19.92 -19.94
C ARG A 51 -16.66 19.44 -21.23
N ASP A 52 -17.04 18.23 -21.63
CA ASP A 52 -16.44 17.50 -22.77
C ASP A 52 -14.90 17.53 -22.74
N PHE A 53 -14.35 17.50 -21.53
CA PHE A 53 -12.94 17.77 -21.29
C PHE A 53 -12.09 16.54 -21.59
N SER A 54 -11.01 16.75 -22.32
CA SER A 54 -9.91 15.80 -22.41
C SER A 54 -8.62 16.59 -22.64
N PHE A 55 -7.52 16.00 -22.27
CA PHE A 55 -6.21 16.63 -22.34
C PHE A 55 -5.22 15.63 -22.90
N ARG A 56 -4.37 16.05 -23.83
CA ARG A 56 -3.35 15.21 -24.48
C ARG A 56 -2.15 16.03 -24.86
N PHE A 57 -0.96 15.54 -24.54
CA PHE A 57 0.32 16.10 -24.96
C PHE A 57 0.64 15.65 -26.39
N ASN A 58 0.34 16.54 -27.32
CA ASN A 58 0.66 16.39 -28.73
C ASN A 58 2.13 16.75 -28.98
N GLY A 59 2.76 16.06 -29.92
CA GLY A 59 4.09 16.38 -30.44
C GLY A 59 4.10 17.71 -31.18
N ALA A 60 5.31 18.24 -31.42
CA ALA A 60 5.47 19.44 -32.22
C ALA A 60 4.83 19.25 -33.61
N GLU A 61 4.24 20.33 -34.15
CA GLU A 61 3.81 20.37 -35.54
C GLU A 61 4.96 19.89 -36.43
N ASN A 62 4.68 19.04 -37.41
CA ASN A 62 5.59 18.87 -38.53
C ASN A 62 5.36 20.10 -39.42
N PRO A 63 6.18 21.16 -39.34
CA PRO A 63 5.93 22.36 -40.11
C PRO A 63 6.34 21.99 -41.53
N LEU A 64 5.34 21.61 -42.35
CA LEU A 64 5.29 21.61 -43.82
C LEU A 64 4.17 20.66 -44.31
N ALA A 65 2.91 21.08 -44.19
CA ALA A 65 1.82 20.56 -45.02
C ALA A 65 0.71 21.61 -45.16
N ASN A 66 1.07 22.72 -45.81
CA ASN A 66 0.19 23.58 -46.63
C ASN A 66 -1.32 23.61 -46.24
N GLY A 67 -1.64 24.24 -45.11
CA GLY A 67 -2.89 24.99 -44.87
C GLY A 67 -4.25 24.37 -45.16
N SER A 68 -4.38 23.04 -45.36
CA SER A 68 -5.63 22.45 -45.84
C SER A 68 -5.92 21.01 -45.39
N THR A 69 -5.00 20.34 -44.68
CA THR A 69 -5.27 19.04 -44.05
C THR A 69 -5.40 19.18 -42.53
N PRO A 70 -6.35 18.51 -41.86
CA PRO A 70 -6.38 18.45 -40.40
C PRO A 70 -5.00 18.06 -39.87
N LEU A 71 -4.45 18.87 -38.97
CA LEU A 71 -3.15 18.63 -38.36
C LEU A 71 -3.18 17.28 -37.63
N ASN A 72 -2.55 16.26 -38.22
CA ASN A 72 -2.32 14.98 -37.54
C ASN A 72 -1.14 15.16 -36.59
N PHE A 73 -1.42 15.69 -35.39
CA PHE A 73 -0.44 15.73 -34.33
C PHE A 73 -0.09 14.30 -33.90
N THR A 74 1.20 13.96 -33.90
CA THR A 74 1.64 12.70 -33.28
C THR A 74 1.40 12.79 -31.78
N ASP A 75 0.85 11.75 -31.17
CA ASP A 75 0.54 11.68 -29.72
C ASP A 75 1.80 11.44 -28.88
N THR A 76 2.85 12.22 -29.11
CA THR A 76 4.21 11.98 -28.59
C THR A 76 4.84 13.24 -27.99
N GLY A 77 4.04 14.25 -27.65
CA GLY A 77 4.51 15.43 -26.92
C GLY A 77 5.06 15.02 -25.57
N TYR A 78 6.12 15.68 -25.10
CA TYR A 78 6.92 15.15 -24.00
C TYR A 78 7.32 16.18 -22.96
N ILE A 79 7.55 15.68 -21.75
CA ILE A 79 8.28 16.31 -20.66
C ILE A 79 9.62 15.59 -20.58
N ARG A 80 10.72 16.35 -20.56
CA ARG A 80 12.06 15.80 -20.48
C ARG A 80 12.71 16.20 -19.16
N TYR A 81 13.19 15.21 -18.42
CA TYR A 81 13.92 15.41 -17.18
C TYR A 81 15.41 15.21 -17.44
N ILE A 82 16.16 16.31 -17.36
CA ILE A 82 17.59 16.35 -17.66
C ILE A 82 18.36 16.65 -16.38
N PRO A 83 19.21 15.72 -15.90
CA PRO A 83 20.18 16.02 -14.86
C PRO A 83 21.19 17.05 -15.37
N VAL A 84 21.27 18.18 -14.69
CA VAL A 84 22.25 19.25 -14.95
C VAL A 84 23.48 19.11 -14.04
N GLY A 85 24.60 19.67 -14.45
CA GLY A 85 25.87 19.63 -13.70
C GLY A 85 26.85 18.53 -14.14
N PRO A 86 28.14 18.65 -13.84
CA PRO A 86 29.16 17.66 -14.18
C PRO A 86 29.02 16.38 -13.35
N LEU A 87 29.53 15.26 -13.86
CA LEU A 87 29.69 14.05 -13.03
C LEU A 87 30.76 14.34 -11.96
N THR A 88 30.50 13.90 -10.73
CA THR A 88 31.45 14.07 -9.63
C THR A 88 32.69 13.19 -9.82
N GLN A 89 33.83 13.59 -9.25
CA GLN A 89 35.05 12.76 -9.24
C GLN A 89 34.76 11.36 -8.67
N LYS A 90 33.99 11.27 -7.58
CA LYS A 90 33.62 10.01 -6.92
C LYS A 90 32.79 9.09 -7.81
N SER A 91 31.94 9.65 -8.68
CA SER A 91 31.18 8.83 -9.63
C SER A 91 32.03 8.37 -10.80
N LEU A 92 33.03 9.15 -11.21
CA LEU A 92 33.90 8.84 -12.34
C LEU A 92 35.03 7.85 -11.97
N ASP A 93 35.47 7.87 -10.71
CA ASP A 93 36.44 6.94 -10.13
C ASP A 93 35.73 5.65 -9.67
N THR A 94 35.43 4.79 -10.64
CA THR A 94 34.67 3.56 -10.45
C THR A 94 35.50 2.44 -9.83
N ASN A 95 36.83 2.47 -10.01
CA ASN A 95 37.75 1.50 -9.42
C ASN A 95 38.19 1.92 -7.99
N LYS A 96 37.89 3.15 -7.58
CA LYS A 96 38.14 3.75 -6.26
C LYS A 96 39.62 3.90 -5.91
N ASP A 97 40.46 4.18 -6.91
CA ASP A 97 41.90 4.40 -6.72
C ASP A 97 42.26 5.89 -6.47
N GLY A 98 41.26 6.78 -6.51
CA GLY A 98 41.42 8.22 -6.33
C GLY A 98 41.75 8.98 -7.62
N ILE A 99 41.86 8.28 -8.76
CA ILE A 99 42.29 8.82 -10.06
C ILE A 99 41.27 8.44 -11.14
N VAL A 100 40.59 9.45 -11.70
CA VAL A 100 39.74 9.23 -12.88
C VAL A 100 40.62 9.02 -14.11
N SER A 101 40.61 7.80 -14.67
CA SER A 101 41.46 7.40 -15.79
C SER A 101 40.71 6.59 -16.84
N SER A 102 41.41 6.08 -17.86
CA SER A 102 40.84 5.16 -18.85
C SER A 102 40.63 3.73 -18.32
N LEU A 103 41.11 3.43 -17.10
CA LEU A 103 40.86 2.14 -16.43
C LEU A 103 39.49 2.10 -15.75
N ASP A 104 38.86 3.27 -15.56
CA ASP A 104 37.51 3.37 -15.04
C ASP A 104 36.45 2.91 -16.03
N ARG A 105 35.35 2.39 -15.49
CA ARG A 105 34.14 2.12 -16.26
C ARG A 105 33.44 3.42 -16.62
N ALA A 106 32.80 3.46 -17.78
CA ALA A 106 32.05 4.63 -18.20
C ALA A 106 30.82 4.85 -17.29
N VAL A 107 30.60 6.10 -16.90
CA VAL A 107 29.40 6.52 -16.17
C VAL A 107 28.61 7.49 -17.02
N GLY A 108 27.35 7.16 -17.27
CA GLY A 108 26.43 7.99 -18.02
C GLY A 108 25.55 8.85 -17.12
N LYS A 109 24.84 9.81 -17.74
CA LYS A 109 23.79 10.60 -17.06
C LYS A 109 22.43 10.01 -17.41
N ALA A 110 21.49 10.02 -16.47
CA ALA A 110 20.11 9.68 -16.79
C ALA A 110 19.52 10.71 -17.77
N ASP A 111 18.68 10.30 -18.71
CA ASP A 111 17.90 11.19 -19.57
C ASP A 111 16.50 10.58 -19.70
N LEU A 112 15.50 11.22 -19.10
CA LEU A 112 14.16 10.66 -18.97
C LEU A 112 13.15 11.46 -19.78
N PHE A 113 12.41 10.76 -20.63
CA PHE A 113 11.32 11.31 -21.43
C PHE A 113 10.01 10.72 -20.92
N LEU A 114 9.07 11.57 -20.57
CA LEU A 114 7.67 11.21 -20.34
C LEU A 114 6.87 11.80 -21.48
N TYR A 115 6.23 10.97 -22.31
CA TYR A 115 5.60 11.42 -23.53
C TYR A 115 4.20 10.84 -23.72
N GLY A 116 3.41 11.55 -24.53
CA GLY A 116 2.00 11.25 -24.76
C GLY A 116 1.21 11.24 -23.45
N LEU A 117 1.47 12.17 -22.53
CA LEU A 117 0.65 12.33 -21.33
C LEU A 117 -0.78 12.69 -21.75
N ALA A 118 -1.79 11.94 -21.32
CA ALA A 118 -3.18 12.35 -21.53
C ALA A 118 -4.10 11.93 -20.40
N LEU A 119 -5.17 12.72 -20.28
CA LEU A 119 -6.27 12.54 -19.35
C LEU A 119 -7.59 12.51 -20.14
N SER A 120 -8.42 11.51 -19.88
CA SER A 120 -9.71 11.33 -20.54
C SER A 120 -10.71 10.62 -19.63
N LYS A 121 -11.91 10.38 -20.15
CA LYS A 121 -12.89 9.48 -19.54
C LYS A 121 -12.39 8.04 -19.59
N ALA A 122 -12.53 7.30 -18.50
CA ALA A 122 -12.20 5.87 -18.46
C ALA A 122 -13.08 5.04 -19.41
N ASN A 123 -12.52 3.92 -19.87
CA ASN A 123 -13.20 3.02 -20.81
C ASN A 123 -13.09 1.54 -20.41
N GLY A 124 -12.61 1.24 -19.21
CA GLY A 124 -12.42 -0.13 -18.71
C GLY A 124 -11.23 -0.87 -19.34
N ASN A 125 -10.43 -0.20 -20.17
CA ASN A 125 -9.29 -0.81 -20.85
C ASN A 125 -7.98 -0.19 -20.36
N ALA A 126 -7.28 -0.90 -19.47
CA ALA A 126 -5.98 -0.48 -18.93
C ALA A 126 -4.78 -0.71 -19.89
N ASN A 127 -5.00 -1.23 -21.11
CA ASN A 127 -3.96 -1.27 -22.15
C ASN A 127 -3.97 0.02 -22.99
N ASN A 128 -5.17 0.57 -23.24
CA ASN A 128 -5.32 1.78 -24.04
C ASN A 128 -5.02 3.03 -23.20
N ARG A 129 -4.00 3.78 -23.61
CA ARG A 129 -3.51 4.98 -22.94
C ARG A 129 -4.54 6.11 -22.82
N PHE A 130 -5.39 6.29 -23.84
CA PHE A 130 -6.36 7.38 -23.93
C PHE A 130 -7.67 6.92 -24.55
N ASN A 131 -8.80 7.51 -24.14
CA ASN A 131 -10.09 7.26 -24.74
C ASN A 131 -10.37 8.28 -25.86
N ASN A 132 -10.27 7.81 -27.11
CA ASN A 132 -10.52 8.63 -28.30
C ASN A 132 -12.01 8.82 -28.66
N THR A 133 -12.93 8.21 -27.91
CA THR A 133 -14.36 8.13 -28.30
C THR A 133 -15.18 9.26 -27.67
N SER A 134 -14.80 9.72 -26.49
CA SER A 134 -15.58 10.70 -25.72
C SER A 134 -14.72 11.38 -24.65
N GLY A 135 -14.91 12.69 -24.46
CA GLY A 135 -14.37 13.44 -23.33
C GLY A 135 -15.10 13.15 -22.01
N ILE A 136 -14.63 13.79 -20.95
CA ILE A 136 -15.29 13.83 -19.64
C ILE A 136 -16.49 14.76 -19.79
N ALA A 137 -17.71 14.21 -19.77
CA ALA A 137 -18.91 14.99 -20.08
C ALA A 137 -19.08 16.20 -19.14
N SER A 138 -18.85 15.99 -17.85
CA SER A 138 -18.80 17.05 -16.84
C SER A 138 -17.84 16.68 -15.72
N TRP A 139 -16.99 17.62 -15.30
CA TRP A 139 -16.12 17.47 -14.15
C TRP A 139 -16.58 18.33 -12.98
N GLY A 140 -17.65 17.88 -12.32
CA GLY A 140 -18.37 18.64 -11.29
C GLY A 140 -19.76 19.06 -11.77
N THR A 141 -20.38 19.97 -11.03
CA THR A 141 -21.70 20.56 -11.35
C THR A 141 -21.70 22.05 -11.00
N ALA A 142 -22.77 22.77 -11.32
CA ALA A 142 -22.91 24.17 -10.93
C ALA A 142 -22.91 24.37 -9.39
N THR A 143 -23.39 23.39 -8.63
CA THR A 143 -23.41 23.42 -7.16
C THR A 143 -22.14 22.83 -6.53
N ASN A 144 -21.32 22.13 -7.31
CA ASN A 144 -20.05 21.56 -6.89
C ASN A 144 -19.00 21.72 -8.01
N PRO A 145 -18.55 22.96 -8.32
CA PRO A 145 -17.62 23.24 -9.41
C PRO A 145 -16.15 23.08 -8.97
N TRP A 146 -15.23 23.26 -9.91
CA TRP A 146 -13.85 23.60 -9.57
C TRP A 146 -13.78 25.04 -9.06
N ILE A 147 -12.92 25.31 -8.08
CA ILE A 147 -12.79 26.63 -7.47
C ILE A 147 -11.33 27.04 -7.44
N LEU A 148 -11.02 28.21 -8.00
CA LEU A 148 -9.77 28.92 -7.78
C LEU A 148 -10.08 30.16 -6.94
N LYS A 149 -9.59 30.23 -5.70
CA LYS A 149 -9.94 31.33 -4.79
C LYS A 149 -8.76 31.86 -4.02
N VAL A 150 -8.88 33.11 -3.57
CA VAL A 150 -8.01 33.68 -2.55
C VAL A 150 -8.84 33.83 -1.28
N ALA A 151 -8.30 33.35 -0.16
CA ALA A 151 -8.97 33.45 1.14
C ALA A 151 -7.94 33.68 2.24
N THR A 152 -8.41 34.16 3.40
CA THR A 152 -7.58 34.44 4.56
C THR A 152 -8.08 33.63 5.75
N GLU A 153 -7.20 32.82 6.33
CA GLU A 153 -7.46 32.12 7.59
C GLU A 153 -6.88 32.94 8.75
N SER A 154 -7.68 33.23 9.76
CA SER A 154 -7.23 33.89 10.99
C SER A 154 -6.90 32.86 12.09
N GLY A 155 -6.18 33.27 13.13
CA GLY A 155 -5.86 32.37 14.24
C GLY A 155 -4.78 31.33 13.89
N VAL A 156 -4.00 31.56 12.83
CA VAL A 156 -2.86 30.71 12.45
C VAL A 156 -1.71 30.99 13.40
N PRO A 157 -1.14 30.00 14.12
CA PRO A 157 -0.04 30.26 15.06
C PRO A 157 1.17 30.85 14.33
N THR A 158 1.74 31.93 14.90
CA THR A 158 2.95 32.58 14.36
C THR A 158 4.23 31.82 14.70
N PHE A 159 4.15 30.90 15.66
CA PHE A 159 5.27 30.16 16.25
C PHE A 159 6.27 31.01 17.02
N THR A 160 5.88 32.24 17.40
CA THR A 160 6.63 33.08 18.33
C THR A 160 6.92 32.30 19.62
N PRO A 161 8.18 32.25 20.09
CA PRO A 161 8.55 31.53 21.29
C PRO A 161 7.82 32.07 22.51
N ASP A 162 7.56 31.14 23.41
CA ASP A 162 6.93 31.42 24.69
C ASP A 162 7.89 32.20 25.59
N ASP A 163 7.37 33.22 26.29
CA ASP A 163 8.07 33.75 27.46
C ASP A 163 7.93 32.75 28.61
N VAL A 164 9.05 32.11 28.96
CA VAL A 164 9.12 31.08 30.02
C VAL A 164 9.50 31.66 31.39
N SER A 165 9.45 32.98 31.57
CA SER A 165 9.84 33.66 32.82
C SER A 165 8.83 33.55 33.98
N GLY A 166 7.69 32.85 33.81
CA GLY A 166 6.62 32.73 34.82
C GLY A 166 6.35 31.32 35.37
N THR A 167 5.72 31.24 36.55
CA THR A 167 5.33 29.99 37.26
C THR A 167 4.24 29.17 36.56
N THR A 168 3.68 29.66 35.45
CA THR A 168 2.80 28.91 34.55
C THR A 168 3.30 29.11 33.11
N PRO A 169 3.83 28.07 32.43
CA PRO A 169 4.30 28.21 31.06
C PRO A 169 3.14 28.54 30.11
N VAL A 170 3.03 29.78 29.66
CA VAL A 170 2.08 30.17 28.61
C VAL A 170 2.73 29.89 27.27
N ARG A 171 2.24 28.88 26.55
CA ARG A 171 2.86 28.42 25.31
C ARG A 171 2.12 28.82 24.02
N ASN A 172 2.73 29.68 23.22
CA ASN A 172 2.48 30.03 21.82
C ASN A 172 1.05 30.53 21.59
N THR A 173 0.66 31.62 22.27
CA THR A 173 -0.66 32.26 22.16
C THR A 173 -0.76 33.24 21.00
N ASP A 174 0.37 33.57 20.37
CA ASP A 174 0.42 34.50 19.25
C ASP A 174 -0.09 33.84 17.96
N THR A 175 -1.01 34.53 17.30
CA THR A 175 -1.68 34.05 16.09
C THR A 175 -1.76 35.18 15.07
N GLY A 176 -1.51 34.87 13.81
CA GLY A 176 -1.65 35.75 12.68
C GLY A 176 -2.76 35.31 11.72
N ALA A 177 -2.92 36.10 10.66
CA ALA A 177 -3.74 35.77 9.52
C ALA A 177 -2.85 35.34 8.35
N VAL A 178 -3.22 34.25 7.67
CA VAL A 178 -2.54 33.77 6.47
C VAL A 178 -3.49 33.84 5.29
N THR A 179 -3.11 34.63 4.30
CA THR A 179 -3.79 34.68 3.00
C THR A 179 -3.18 33.62 2.07
N TYR A 180 -4.03 32.84 1.41
CA TYR A 180 -3.62 31.77 0.53
C TYR A 180 -4.38 31.81 -0.80
N LEU A 181 -3.71 31.38 -1.87
CA LEU A 181 -4.32 31.02 -3.15
C LEU A 181 -4.62 29.52 -3.12
N ALA A 182 -5.86 29.14 -3.39
CA ALA A 182 -6.31 27.75 -3.38
C ALA A 182 -6.90 27.33 -4.73
N LEU A 183 -6.51 26.14 -5.19
CA LEU A 183 -7.21 25.40 -6.25
C LEU A 183 -7.88 24.18 -5.62
N GLU A 184 -9.20 24.10 -5.76
CA GLU A 184 -10.04 23.05 -5.19
C GLU A 184 -10.78 22.31 -6.31
N ALA A 185 -10.61 20.99 -6.33
CA ALA A 185 -11.45 20.12 -7.15
C ALA A 185 -12.87 20.07 -6.55
N PRO A 186 -13.88 19.69 -7.35
CA PRO A 186 -15.22 19.43 -6.83
C PRO A 186 -15.15 18.51 -5.61
N LEU A 187 -15.91 18.81 -4.56
CA LEU A 187 -15.98 18.01 -3.35
C LEU A 187 -16.38 16.58 -3.69
N PHE A 188 -15.92 15.62 -2.88
CA PHE A 188 -16.21 14.21 -3.11
C PHE A 188 -17.62 13.87 -2.62
N ASN A 189 -18.48 13.30 -3.48
CA ASN A 189 -19.81 12.86 -3.09
C ASN A 189 -19.74 11.57 -2.26
N LYS A 190 -20.45 11.53 -1.13
CA LYS A 190 -20.63 10.29 -0.35
C LYS A 190 -21.42 9.23 -1.12
N VAL A 191 -22.32 9.67 -1.99
CA VAL A 191 -23.06 8.83 -2.95
C VAL A 191 -22.69 9.28 -4.36
N LEU A 192 -22.02 8.42 -5.11
CA LEU A 192 -21.49 8.77 -6.43
C LEU A 192 -22.63 9.04 -7.43
N PRO A 193 -22.52 10.10 -8.27
CA PRO A 193 -23.46 10.32 -9.37
C PRO A 193 -23.48 9.15 -10.34
N THR A 194 -24.64 8.87 -10.94
CA THR A 194 -24.80 7.81 -11.94
C THR A 194 -24.77 8.33 -13.39
N ASN A 195 -25.19 9.57 -13.62
CA ASN A 195 -25.20 10.17 -14.96
C ASN A 195 -23.92 10.96 -15.25
N ALA A 196 -23.46 10.89 -16.49
CA ALA A 196 -22.27 11.61 -16.93
C ALA A 196 -22.40 13.14 -16.80
N ILE A 197 -23.59 13.70 -17.04
CA ILE A 197 -23.86 15.14 -16.92
C ILE A 197 -23.82 15.64 -15.47
N ASP A 198 -24.08 14.76 -14.51
CA ASP A 198 -24.04 15.04 -13.08
C ASP A 198 -22.62 14.83 -12.50
N GLY A 199 -21.63 14.59 -13.36
CA GLY A 199 -20.23 14.44 -12.97
C GLY A 199 -19.79 13.00 -12.66
N ALA A 200 -20.55 11.97 -13.06
CA ALA A 200 -20.15 10.57 -12.84
C ALA A 200 -18.77 10.23 -13.45
N ASP A 201 -18.46 10.83 -14.61
CA ASP A 201 -17.17 10.64 -15.30
C ASP A 201 -15.97 11.14 -14.47
N ALA A 202 -16.17 12.13 -13.58
CA ALA A 202 -15.13 12.68 -12.70
C ALA A 202 -14.58 11.69 -11.65
N TYR A 203 -15.33 10.61 -11.38
CA TYR A 203 -14.94 9.52 -10.49
C TYR A 203 -14.38 8.31 -11.27
N ASN A 204 -14.27 8.44 -12.59
CA ASN A 204 -13.85 7.38 -13.50
C ASN A 204 -13.04 7.97 -14.66
N LEU A 205 -11.90 8.55 -14.32
CA LEU A 205 -10.93 9.16 -15.21
C LEU A 205 -9.89 8.13 -15.65
N LYS A 206 -9.27 8.39 -16.81
CA LYS A 206 -8.14 7.67 -17.35
C LYS A 206 -6.96 8.59 -17.52
N LEU A 207 -5.82 8.22 -16.93
CA LEU A 207 -4.53 8.87 -17.12
C LEU A 207 -3.61 7.87 -17.80
N GLY A 208 -2.95 8.27 -18.87
CA GLY A 208 -2.01 7.39 -19.53
C GLY A 208 -0.82 8.14 -20.10
N LEU A 209 0.33 7.49 -20.07
CA LEU A 209 1.60 8.02 -20.56
C LEU A 209 2.52 6.88 -21.00
N TRP A 210 3.53 7.24 -21.77
CA TRP A 210 4.72 6.44 -22.00
C TRP A 210 5.93 7.12 -21.36
N ALA A 211 6.94 6.34 -21.03
CA ALA A 211 8.23 6.91 -20.66
C ALA A 211 9.41 6.08 -21.18
N ASP A 212 10.47 6.80 -21.55
CA ASP A 212 11.76 6.23 -21.92
C ASP A 212 12.84 6.81 -21.01
N ALA A 213 13.54 5.96 -20.28
CA ALA A 213 14.71 6.32 -19.51
C ALA A 213 15.96 5.81 -20.23
N PHE A 214 16.86 6.73 -20.57
CA PHE A 214 18.13 6.43 -21.21
C PHE A 214 19.31 6.67 -20.28
N VAL A 215 20.40 5.95 -20.55
CA VAL A 215 21.74 6.31 -20.08
C VAL A 215 22.46 7.06 -21.18
N ARG A 216 22.68 8.36 -20.96
CA ARG A 216 23.32 9.27 -21.90
C ARG A 216 24.84 9.26 -21.75
N ASN A 217 25.53 9.24 -22.89
CA ASN A 217 26.98 9.38 -22.98
C ASN A 217 27.39 10.85 -22.76
N PRO A 218 28.16 11.17 -21.69
CA PRO A 218 28.56 12.55 -21.40
C PRO A 218 29.58 13.10 -22.40
N ASN A 219 30.23 12.24 -23.20
CA ASN A 219 31.23 12.64 -24.20
C ASN A 219 30.61 13.13 -25.52
N VAL A 220 29.28 12.98 -25.67
CA VAL A 220 28.56 13.33 -26.89
C VAL A 220 27.64 14.52 -26.61
N ALA A 221 27.77 15.56 -27.43
CA ALA A 221 26.89 16.72 -27.38
C ALA A 221 25.43 16.32 -27.65
N GLU A 222 24.49 17.12 -27.14
CA GLU A 222 23.07 16.85 -27.34
C GLU A 222 22.66 16.98 -28.80
N ASN A 223 21.80 16.06 -29.24
CA ASN A 223 21.07 16.20 -30.49
C ASN A 223 19.58 15.86 -30.28
N MET A 224 18.72 16.85 -30.54
CA MET A 224 17.26 16.73 -30.44
C MET A 224 16.57 16.54 -31.79
N ALA A 225 17.31 16.54 -32.91
CA ALA A 225 16.79 16.20 -34.23
C ALA A 225 16.90 14.69 -34.52
N ALA A 226 17.88 14.01 -33.91
CA ALA A 226 18.05 12.58 -33.99
C ALA A 226 18.83 12.07 -32.76
N THR A 227 18.58 10.82 -32.36
CA THR A 227 19.29 10.22 -31.22
C THR A 227 20.79 10.04 -31.47
N GLY A 228 21.20 9.70 -32.70
CA GLY A 228 22.61 9.53 -33.05
C GLY A 228 23.35 8.60 -32.08
N ASN A 229 24.54 9.00 -31.64
CA ASN A 229 25.36 8.23 -30.69
C ASN A 229 25.23 8.72 -29.23
N GLN A 230 24.27 9.61 -28.91
CA GLN A 230 24.21 10.23 -27.59
C GLN A 230 23.81 9.23 -26.48
N PHE A 231 23.21 8.10 -26.85
CA PHE A 231 22.85 7.00 -25.92
C PHE A 231 23.81 5.81 -26.02
N ASN A 232 24.92 5.95 -26.74
CA ASN A 232 25.93 4.91 -26.93
C ASN A 232 27.03 5.02 -25.88
N LEU A 233 26.71 4.72 -24.63
CA LEU A 233 27.72 4.72 -23.57
C LEU A 233 28.70 3.56 -23.75
N GLY A 234 29.99 3.86 -23.92
CA GLY A 234 31.05 2.86 -23.98
C GLY A 234 31.26 2.11 -22.66
N GLU A 235 32.14 1.11 -22.67
CA GLU A 235 32.44 0.31 -21.46
C GLU A 235 33.44 1.02 -20.53
N LEU A 236 34.43 1.71 -21.12
CA LEU A 236 35.48 2.43 -20.41
C LEU A 236 35.24 3.93 -20.43
N ASN A 237 35.73 4.62 -19.42
CA ASN A 237 35.64 6.07 -19.30
C ASN A 237 36.17 6.78 -20.55
N GLY A 238 35.45 7.83 -20.99
CA GLY A 238 35.78 8.58 -22.21
C GLY A 238 35.45 7.88 -23.54
N THR A 239 34.88 6.66 -23.53
CA THR A 239 34.59 5.91 -24.77
C THR A 239 33.11 5.94 -25.18
N THR A 240 32.86 5.73 -26.48
CA THR A 240 31.51 5.62 -27.08
C THR A 240 31.40 4.24 -27.73
N ASP A 241 30.28 3.53 -27.50
CA ASP A 241 30.03 2.25 -28.14
C ASP A 241 29.63 2.47 -29.62
N ASN A 242 30.42 1.98 -30.57
CA ASN A 242 30.13 2.12 -32.00
C ASN A 242 29.26 0.96 -32.54
N THR A 243 28.94 -0.04 -31.73
CA THR A 243 28.22 -1.24 -32.16
C THR A 243 26.70 -1.11 -32.08
N ASN A 244 26.18 -0.08 -31.41
CA ASN A 244 24.74 0.12 -31.12
C ASN A 244 24.07 -1.07 -30.41
N THR A 245 24.82 -1.95 -29.75
CA THR A 245 24.27 -3.21 -29.20
C THR A 245 23.87 -3.12 -27.73
N ARG A 246 24.34 -2.10 -27.00
CA ARG A 246 24.06 -1.97 -25.57
C ARG A 246 22.64 -1.44 -25.33
N ALA A 247 21.82 -2.24 -24.66
CA ALA A 247 20.50 -1.82 -24.19
C ALA A 247 20.62 -0.78 -23.07
N ASN A 248 20.56 0.50 -23.43
CA ASN A 248 20.62 1.63 -22.50
C ASN A 248 19.25 2.29 -22.28
N ARG A 249 18.15 1.64 -22.69
CA ARG A 249 16.79 2.17 -22.55
C ARG A 249 15.92 1.25 -21.69
N LEU A 250 15.26 1.85 -20.71
CA LEU A 250 14.04 1.29 -20.11
C LEU A 250 12.84 2.04 -20.68
N ARG A 251 11.91 1.31 -21.28
CA ARG A 251 10.65 1.86 -21.79
C ARG A 251 9.47 1.29 -21.01
N LEU A 252 8.51 2.14 -20.71
CA LEU A 252 7.29 1.78 -19.99
C LEU A 252 6.04 2.43 -20.56
N ASN A 253 4.91 1.74 -20.46
CA ASN A 253 3.58 2.35 -20.51
C ASN A 253 2.97 2.33 -19.12
N ALA A 254 2.40 3.47 -18.70
CA ALA A 254 1.62 3.54 -17.49
C ALA A 254 0.21 4.01 -17.86
N VAL A 255 -0.80 3.24 -17.47
CA VAL A 255 -2.22 3.54 -17.72
C VAL A 255 -2.99 3.31 -16.44
N TRP A 256 -3.52 4.37 -15.86
CA TRP A 256 -4.48 4.31 -14.77
C TRP A 256 -5.88 4.52 -15.33
N ASP A 257 -6.65 3.44 -15.44
CA ASP A 257 -8.07 3.50 -15.81
C ASP A 257 -8.93 3.45 -14.55
N GLY A 258 -9.78 4.47 -14.41
CA GLY A 258 -10.86 4.52 -13.44
C GLY A 258 -10.56 5.18 -12.09
N PHE A 259 -9.68 6.17 -12.03
CA PHE A 259 -9.49 6.96 -10.80
C PHE A 259 -10.31 8.26 -10.80
N GLY A 260 -10.41 8.92 -9.66
CA GLY A 260 -10.99 10.26 -9.53
C GLY A 260 -10.17 11.11 -8.57
N ILE A 261 -10.25 12.44 -8.73
CA ILE A 261 -9.51 13.39 -7.89
C ILE A 261 -10.41 14.33 -7.07
N ASN A 262 -11.72 14.12 -7.13
CA ASN A 262 -12.70 14.93 -6.41
C ASN A 262 -12.40 14.91 -4.90
N GLY A 263 -12.53 16.08 -4.26
CA GLY A 263 -12.13 16.34 -2.88
C GLY A 263 -10.64 16.66 -2.72
N SER A 264 -9.87 16.79 -3.81
CA SER A 264 -8.50 17.30 -3.74
C SER A 264 -8.46 18.82 -3.62
N ARG A 265 -7.45 19.35 -2.93
CA ARG A 265 -7.14 20.77 -2.86
C ARG A 265 -5.65 21.02 -2.69
N ILE A 266 -5.19 22.15 -3.21
CA ILE A 266 -3.84 22.67 -2.97
C ILE A 266 -3.97 24.13 -2.58
N GLN A 267 -3.23 24.55 -1.56
CA GLN A 267 -3.14 25.92 -1.09
C GLN A 267 -1.68 26.37 -1.10
N ILE A 268 -1.44 27.56 -1.62
CA ILE A 268 -0.12 28.20 -1.68
C ILE A 268 -0.20 29.53 -0.93
N PHE A 269 0.77 29.78 -0.06
CA PHE A 269 0.78 30.94 0.82
C PHE A 269 2.19 31.30 1.26
N GLN A 270 2.34 32.47 1.86
CA GLN A 270 3.53 32.82 2.62
C GLN A 270 3.34 32.46 4.09
N THR A 271 4.32 31.80 4.68
CA THR A 271 4.31 31.45 6.11
C THR A 271 4.57 32.67 7.01
N LEU A 272 4.18 32.58 8.27
CA LEU A 272 4.33 33.65 9.27
C LEU A 272 5.78 33.77 9.78
N GLY A 273 6.15 34.93 10.34
CA GLY A 273 7.54 35.28 10.73
C GLY A 273 7.90 35.13 12.22
N GLY A 274 7.38 34.15 12.95
CA GLY A 274 7.59 34.03 14.41
C GLY A 274 8.58 32.95 14.87
N SER A 275 9.06 32.06 14.00
CA SER A 275 9.95 30.96 14.41
C SER A 275 11.37 31.43 14.72
N ASN A 276 12.00 30.88 15.77
CA ASN A 276 13.41 31.19 16.09
C ASN A 276 14.27 29.97 16.46
N SER A 277 13.84 28.75 16.10
CA SER A 277 14.43 27.46 16.52
C SER A 277 14.11 27.01 17.96
N THR A 278 13.59 27.87 18.83
CA THR A 278 13.09 27.48 20.16
C THR A 278 11.82 26.65 20.04
N GLY A 279 11.69 25.57 20.83
CA GLY A 279 10.52 24.68 20.77
C GLY A 279 10.48 23.77 19.53
N GLY A 280 11.53 23.78 18.70
CA GLY A 280 11.74 22.81 17.62
C GLY A 280 11.22 23.21 16.24
N MET A 281 10.68 24.42 16.06
CA MET A 281 10.30 24.96 14.74
C MET A 281 11.51 25.66 14.11
N SER A 282 11.85 25.34 12.86
CA SER A 282 13.01 25.92 12.16
C SER A 282 12.77 27.37 11.71
N LYS A 283 13.80 28.23 11.81
CA LYS A 283 13.79 29.59 11.20
C LYS A 283 13.52 29.57 9.69
N PHE A 284 13.81 28.45 9.02
CA PHE A 284 13.46 28.21 7.62
C PHE A 284 11.95 28.37 7.34
N TYR A 285 11.11 28.23 8.37
CA TYR A 285 9.69 28.49 8.25
C TYR A 285 9.38 29.96 7.98
N ASN A 286 10.18 30.93 8.43
CA ASN A 286 9.74 32.33 8.45
C ASN A 286 9.66 32.95 7.06
N GLU A 287 8.49 33.50 6.73
CA GLU A 287 8.28 34.31 5.50
C GLU A 287 8.60 33.55 4.20
N THR A 288 8.54 32.23 4.25
CA THR A 288 8.88 31.29 3.18
C THR A 288 7.64 30.89 2.38
N LEU A 289 7.84 30.42 1.15
CA LEU A 289 6.78 29.82 0.35
C LEU A 289 6.28 28.53 1.01
N GLY A 290 5.04 28.56 1.48
CA GLY A 290 4.32 27.43 2.06
C GLY A 290 3.32 26.84 1.08
N LEU A 291 3.24 25.51 1.08
CA LEU A 291 2.23 24.73 0.40
C LEU A 291 1.55 23.81 1.42
N ASN A 292 0.23 23.71 1.34
CA ASN A 292 -0.49 22.59 1.94
C ASN A 292 -1.46 22.00 0.92
N GLY A 293 -1.90 20.78 1.16
CA GLY A 293 -2.90 20.20 0.29
C GLY A 293 -3.42 18.86 0.76
N LEU A 294 -4.53 18.47 0.15
CA LEU A 294 -5.07 17.12 0.22
C LEU A 294 -5.14 16.62 -1.22
N LEU A 295 -4.34 15.62 -1.55
CA LEU A 295 -4.35 15.00 -2.87
C LEU A 295 -5.09 13.67 -2.79
N ARG A 296 -6.15 13.54 -3.55
CA ARG A 296 -6.96 12.32 -3.62
C ARG A 296 -6.85 11.76 -5.02
N LEU A 297 -6.41 10.51 -5.12
CA LEU A 297 -6.33 9.74 -6.35
C LEU A 297 -6.99 8.40 -6.06
N ASN A 298 -8.31 8.33 -6.24
CA ASN A 298 -9.13 7.23 -5.73
C ASN A 298 -9.81 6.46 -6.86
N SER A 299 -9.63 5.14 -6.87
CA SER A 299 -10.35 4.23 -7.76
C SER A 299 -11.74 3.86 -7.26
N GLY A 300 -12.04 4.17 -5.99
CA GLY A 300 -13.33 3.94 -5.33
C GLY A 300 -13.26 2.93 -4.18
N PRO A 301 -14.35 2.76 -3.42
CA PRO A 301 -14.42 1.79 -2.31
C PRO A 301 -14.01 0.38 -2.74
N SER A 302 -13.30 -0.34 -1.86
CA SER A 302 -12.74 -1.67 -2.16
C SER A 302 -13.04 -2.73 -1.10
N ASP A 303 -13.95 -2.39 -0.18
CA ASP A 303 -14.45 -3.25 0.87
C ASP A 303 -15.23 -4.46 0.31
N THR A 304 -15.86 -4.30 -0.84
CA THR A 304 -16.58 -5.37 -1.56
C THR A 304 -15.81 -5.96 -2.74
N LEU A 305 -14.65 -5.39 -3.10
CA LEU A 305 -13.81 -5.92 -4.18
C LEU A 305 -13.21 -7.26 -3.74
N ARG A 306 -13.76 -8.36 -4.25
CA ARG A 306 -13.34 -9.73 -3.95
C ARG A 306 -13.39 -10.59 -5.21
N ALA A 307 -12.43 -11.48 -5.34
CA ALA A 307 -12.55 -12.61 -6.24
C ALA A 307 -13.56 -13.63 -5.71
N THR A 308 -13.95 -14.60 -6.54
CA THR A 308 -14.67 -15.79 -6.06
C THR A 308 -13.67 -16.91 -5.82
N ALA A 309 -13.65 -17.53 -4.64
CA ALA A 309 -12.82 -18.69 -4.36
C ALA A 309 -13.66 -19.84 -3.79
N THR A 310 -13.64 -20.99 -4.45
CA THR A 310 -14.28 -22.23 -3.95
C THR A 310 -13.24 -23.32 -3.91
N ALA A 311 -12.98 -23.86 -2.72
CA ALA A 311 -11.88 -24.80 -2.49
C ALA A 311 -12.36 -26.12 -1.91
N ASN A 312 -11.76 -27.21 -2.39
CA ASN A 312 -11.96 -28.56 -1.86
C ASN A 312 -10.58 -29.20 -1.62
N ALA A 313 -10.42 -29.92 -0.50
CA ALA A 313 -9.17 -30.61 -0.18
C ALA A 313 -9.35 -32.12 -0.10
N VAL A 314 -8.34 -32.84 -0.57
CA VAL A 314 -8.26 -34.30 -0.52
C VAL A 314 -6.89 -34.73 0.01
N TRP A 315 -6.87 -35.83 0.75
CA TRP A 315 -5.61 -36.48 1.09
C TRP A 315 -5.05 -37.20 -0.14
N VAL A 316 -3.80 -36.91 -0.49
CA VAL A 316 -3.05 -37.65 -1.52
C VAL A 316 -2.15 -38.67 -0.83
N GLU A 317 -1.74 -39.72 -1.56
CA GLU A 317 -1.01 -40.88 -1.02
C GLU A 317 0.16 -40.51 -0.09
N ALA A 318 0.32 -41.32 0.96
CA ALA A 318 1.35 -41.13 1.98
C ALA A 318 2.73 -41.55 1.47
N SER A 319 3.73 -40.70 1.70
CA SER A 319 5.14 -41.03 1.42
C SER A 319 5.61 -42.19 2.31
N PRO A 320 6.53 -43.07 1.87
CA PRO A 320 6.97 -44.23 2.64
C PRO A 320 7.48 -43.84 4.04
N VAL A 321 7.05 -44.62 5.02
CA VAL A 321 7.33 -44.41 6.44
C VAL A 321 8.75 -44.87 6.75
N ALA A 322 9.67 -43.93 7.00
CA ALA A 322 10.98 -44.25 7.58
C ALA A 322 10.80 -44.55 9.08
N THR A 323 11.25 -45.73 9.51
CA THR A 323 11.20 -46.15 10.92
C THR A 323 12.62 -46.34 11.43
N ASN A 324 12.99 -45.61 12.47
CA ASN A 324 14.26 -45.77 13.16
C ASN A 324 14.03 -46.56 14.45
N THR A 325 14.92 -47.50 14.74
CA THR A 325 14.91 -48.31 15.96
C THR A 325 16.09 -47.92 16.84
N TYR A 326 15.81 -47.58 18.09
CA TYR A 326 16.83 -47.19 19.06
C TYR A 326 16.77 -48.12 20.26
N THR A 327 17.92 -48.68 20.62
CA THR A 327 18.10 -49.41 21.88
C THR A 327 18.59 -48.42 22.92
N VAL A 328 17.86 -48.27 24.02
CA VAL A 328 18.26 -47.38 25.12
C VAL A 328 18.78 -48.26 26.27
N PRO A 329 20.10 -48.39 26.43
CA PRO A 329 20.67 -49.06 27.60
C PRO A 329 20.49 -48.14 28.81
N THR A 330 19.84 -48.62 29.86
CA THR A 330 19.90 -47.95 31.16
C THR A 330 21.32 -48.08 31.70
N ALA A 331 22.00 -46.95 31.92
CA ALA A 331 23.32 -46.96 32.54
C ALA A 331 23.26 -47.69 33.90
N LEU A 332 24.23 -48.57 34.15
CA LEU A 332 24.40 -49.27 35.43
C LEU A 332 24.48 -48.22 36.55
N ALA A 333 23.50 -48.18 37.45
CA ALA A 333 23.53 -47.25 38.58
C ALA A 333 24.69 -47.65 39.51
N THR A 334 25.81 -46.94 39.42
CA THR A 334 26.92 -47.06 40.36
C THR A 334 26.48 -46.55 41.73
N ILE A 335 26.81 -47.31 42.76
CA ILE A 335 26.41 -47.10 44.15
C ILE A 335 26.96 -45.75 44.65
N GLY A 336 26.09 -44.77 44.88
CA GLY A 336 26.44 -43.46 45.42
C GLY A 336 25.21 -42.55 45.50
N ALA A 337 25.15 -41.69 46.52
CA ALA A 337 24.00 -40.84 46.80
C ALA A 337 23.59 -40.00 45.57
N ALA A 338 22.38 -40.28 45.07
CA ALA A 338 21.55 -39.59 44.07
C ALA A 338 22.26 -38.73 42.99
N PRO A 339 21.86 -38.91 41.72
CA PRO A 339 20.70 -38.15 41.29
C PRO A 339 19.60 -39.07 40.75
N ALA A 340 18.36 -38.70 41.03
CA ALA A 340 17.21 -39.22 40.30
C ALA A 340 17.40 -38.85 38.82
N PHE A 341 17.80 -39.82 38.00
CA PHE A 341 17.64 -39.69 36.56
C PHE A 341 16.16 -39.88 36.26
N ALA A 342 15.42 -38.78 36.25
CA ALA A 342 14.17 -38.71 35.53
C ALA A 342 14.51 -38.85 34.05
N SER A 343 14.45 -40.07 33.50
CA SER A 343 14.31 -40.22 32.06
C SER A 343 12.94 -39.62 31.71
N SER A 344 12.93 -38.36 31.31
CA SER A 344 11.76 -37.66 30.78
C SER A 344 11.40 -38.18 29.38
N GLY A 345 11.60 -39.48 29.13
CA GLY A 345 11.56 -40.11 27.82
C GLY A 345 11.25 -41.59 27.86
N GLY A 346 10.03 -41.91 27.45
CA GLY A 346 9.58 -43.16 26.81
C GLY A 346 9.68 -44.46 27.63
N CYS A 347 10.86 -44.73 28.17
CA CYS A 347 11.19 -45.88 28.98
C CYS A 347 11.11 -45.47 30.46
N GLY A 348 9.88 -45.34 30.96
CA GLY A 348 9.63 -45.03 32.36
C GLY A 348 10.05 -46.20 33.25
N VAL A 349 11.04 -46.00 34.12
CA VAL A 349 11.29 -46.92 35.24
C VAL A 349 10.18 -46.72 36.28
N SER A 350 9.09 -47.47 36.16
CA SER A 350 8.00 -47.42 37.12
C SER A 350 8.38 -48.20 38.39
N GLY A 351 8.76 -47.48 39.45
CA GLY A 351 8.71 -48.01 40.82
C GLY A 351 9.88 -47.63 41.70
N THR A 352 9.77 -46.53 42.44
CA THR A 352 10.45 -46.41 43.73
C THR A 352 9.65 -47.23 44.74
N SER A 353 10.06 -48.47 45.00
CA SER A 353 9.63 -49.16 46.21
C SER A 353 10.32 -48.48 47.41
N PRO A 354 9.59 -48.03 48.47
CA PRO A 354 10.20 -47.41 49.64
C PRO A 354 10.99 -48.39 50.53
N ASP A 355 11.03 -49.69 50.21
CA ASP A 355 11.63 -50.69 51.09
C ASP A 355 13.11 -50.97 50.74
N ALA A 356 13.95 -49.97 51.01
CA ALA A 356 15.40 -50.00 50.78
C ALA A 356 16.18 -50.71 51.90
N ARG A 357 15.78 -51.92 52.32
CA ARG A 357 16.54 -52.71 53.32
C ARG A 357 16.88 -54.16 52.92
N ASN A 358 16.81 -54.50 51.63
CA ASN A 358 17.42 -55.74 51.14
C ASN A 358 18.06 -55.53 49.75
N LEU A 359 19.40 -55.43 49.74
CA LEU A 359 20.22 -55.26 48.55
C LEU A 359 20.15 -56.49 47.62
N SER A 360 19.77 -56.27 46.35
CA SER A 360 20.24 -56.99 45.13
C SER A 360 19.37 -56.72 43.87
N THR A 361 18.42 -55.78 43.91
CA THR A 361 17.49 -55.54 42.81
C THR A 361 18.13 -54.71 41.68
N PHE A 362 18.75 -55.38 40.73
CA PHE A 362 18.97 -54.84 39.39
C PHE A 362 18.15 -55.65 38.39
N SER A 363 16.98 -55.13 38.00
CA SER A 363 16.37 -55.53 36.74
C SER A 363 17.23 -54.90 35.63
N ARG A 364 17.75 -55.69 34.67
CA ARG A 364 18.18 -55.12 33.38
C ARG A 364 16.92 -54.56 32.72
N GLY A 365 16.63 -53.30 32.95
CA GLY A 365 15.50 -52.59 32.34
C GLY A 365 15.87 -52.17 30.93
N ASP A 366 16.20 -53.12 30.06
CA ASP A 366 16.45 -52.80 28.65
C ASP A 366 15.11 -52.40 28.01
N CYS A 367 15.10 -51.28 27.30
CA CYS A 367 13.94 -50.77 26.58
C CYS A 367 14.32 -50.50 25.12
N ILE A 368 13.45 -50.92 24.20
CA ILE A 368 13.58 -50.57 22.78
C ILE A 368 12.48 -49.58 22.44
N GLN A 369 12.89 -48.47 21.83
CA GLN A 369 12.00 -47.45 21.32
C GLN A 369 12.10 -47.43 19.80
N ASN A 370 10.94 -47.50 19.14
CA ASN A 370 10.85 -47.25 17.71
C ASN A 370 10.22 -45.89 17.47
N GLU A 371 10.77 -45.15 16.51
CA GLU A 371 10.23 -43.87 16.06
C GLU A 371 9.94 -43.94 14.57
N ARG A 372 8.82 -43.34 14.15
CA ARG A 372 8.49 -43.20 12.73
C ARG A 372 7.94 -41.82 12.43
N ILE A 373 8.18 -41.36 11.21
CA ILE A 373 7.61 -40.11 10.69
C ILE A 373 6.53 -40.45 9.68
N LEU A 374 5.29 -40.08 9.98
CA LEU A 374 4.19 -40.11 9.02
C LEU A 374 4.18 -38.79 8.26
N THR A 375 4.18 -38.85 6.93
CA THR A 375 3.99 -37.68 6.05
C THR A 375 2.73 -37.88 5.23
N ARG A 376 1.80 -36.93 5.29
CA ARG A 376 0.61 -36.87 4.45
C ARG A 376 0.52 -35.53 3.75
N THR A 377 0.10 -35.54 2.49
CA THR A 377 -0.10 -34.32 1.72
C THR A 377 -1.59 -34.06 1.58
N SER A 378 -2.05 -32.91 2.06
CA SER A 378 -3.37 -32.37 1.71
C SER A 378 -3.23 -31.59 0.40
N ARG A 379 -3.97 -31.99 -0.62
CA ARG A 379 -4.08 -31.26 -1.88
C ARG A 379 -5.36 -30.47 -1.88
N THR A 380 -5.26 -29.14 -1.83
CA THR A 380 -6.38 -28.24 -2.01
C THR A 380 -6.47 -27.79 -3.46
N THR A 381 -7.62 -28.00 -4.09
CA THR A 381 -7.95 -27.45 -5.41
C THR A 381 -8.92 -26.29 -5.22
N THR A 382 -8.51 -25.09 -5.63
CA THR A 382 -9.31 -23.87 -5.56
C THR A 382 -9.73 -23.45 -6.96
N THR A 383 -11.04 -23.39 -7.21
CA THR A 383 -11.59 -22.69 -8.37
C THR A 383 -11.65 -21.20 -8.02
N TRP A 384 -10.86 -20.39 -8.71
CA TRP A 384 -10.71 -18.97 -8.47
C TRP A 384 -11.22 -18.16 -9.65
N GLY A 385 -12.06 -17.15 -9.39
CA GLY A 385 -12.65 -16.28 -10.40
C GLY A 385 -12.19 -14.84 -10.23
N ALA A 386 -11.58 -14.27 -11.26
CA ALA A 386 -11.12 -12.89 -11.26
C ALA A 386 -12.31 -11.92 -11.15
N PRO A 387 -12.23 -10.85 -10.33
CA PRO A 387 -13.28 -9.85 -10.28
C PRO A 387 -13.30 -9.02 -11.57
N THR A 388 -14.49 -8.64 -12.02
CA THR A 388 -14.65 -7.67 -13.10
C THR A 388 -14.46 -6.26 -12.55
N THR A 389 -13.24 -5.73 -12.67
CA THR A 389 -12.93 -4.36 -12.28
C THR A 389 -12.27 -3.62 -13.44
N GLY A 390 -12.84 -2.47 -13.81
CA GLY A 390 -12.23 -1.51 -14.73
C GLY A 390 -11.31 -0.49 -14.03
N LYS A 391 -10.93 -0.76 -12.77
CA LYS A 391 -10.24 0.15 -11.87
C LYS A 391 -8.80 -0.33 -11.68
N ILE A 392 -7.91 0.00 -12.61
CA ILE A 392 -6.58 -0.61 -12.71
C ILE A 392 -5.54 0.44 -13.06
N LEU A 393 -4.45 0.49 -12.29
CA LEU A 393 -3.19 1.06 -12.74
C LEU A 393 -2.31 -0.06 -13.29
N ARG A 394 -2.08 -0.03 -14.60
CA ARG A 394 -1.20 -0.96 -15.31
C ARG A 394 0.11 -0.26 -15.65
N ILE A 395 1.23 -0.93 -15.38
CA ILE A 395 2.57 -0.51 -15.78
C ILE A 395 3.20 -1.66 -16.56
N GLY A 396 3.40 -1.51 -17.87
CA GLY A 396 4.00 -2.53 -18.72
C GLY A 396 5.32 -2.09 -19.33
N THR A 397 6.13 -3.06 -19.72
CA THR A 397 7.43 -2.84 -20.38
C THR A 397 7.58 -3.66 -21.67
N GLN A 398 6.75 -4.70 -21.85
CA GLN A 398 6.82 -5.59 -23.00
C GLN A 398 6.13 -4.98 -24.23
N GLU A 399 6.92 -4.61 -25.23
CA GLU A 399 6.43 -4.19 -26.55
C GLU A 399 5.92 -5.40 -27.37
N THR A 400 4.98 -5.17 -28.29
CA THR A 400 4.52 -6.20 -29.25
C THR A 400 5.50 -6.42 -30.40
N THR A 401 6.29 -5.41 -30.70
CA THR A 401 7.38 -5.44 -31.69
C THR A 401 8.58 -4.75 -31.07
N ASP A 402 9.75 -5.38 -31.11
CA ASP A 402 10.98 -4.81 -30.58
C ASP A 402 11.35 -3.52 -31.34
N SER A 403 11.12 -2.37 -30.70
CA SER A 403 11.56 -1.10 -31.26
C SER A 403 13.07 -0.93 -31.05
N ASN A 404 13.75 -0.19 -31.94
CA ASN A 404 15.19 0.04 -31.82
C ASN A 404 15.54 0.60 -30.43
N ILE A 405 16.46 -0.07 -29.73
CA ILE A 405 16.80 0.13 -28.31
C ILE A 405 17.38 1.52 -27.99
N LEU A 406 17.79 2.29 -29.01
CA LEU A 406 18.37 3.65 -28.86
C LEU A 406 17.49 4.74 -29.48
N THR A 407 16.21 4.45 -29.75
CA THR A 407 15.27 5.41 -30.35
C THR A 407 14.15 5.78 -29.40
N THR A 408 13.64 7.00 -29.53
CA THR A 408 12.45 7.46 -28.80
C THR A 408 11.56 8.31 -29.71
N PRO A 409 10.24 8.10 -29.71
CA PRO A 409 9.31 8.96 -30.45
C PRO A 409 9.36 10.43 -30.02
N ALA A 410 9.90 10.72 -28.82
CA ALA A 410 10.08 12.08 -28.33
C ALA A 410 11.15 12.88 -29.11
N ILE A 411 12.20 12.21 -29.63
CA ILE A 411 13.29 12.85 -30.39
C ILE A 411 13.15 12.59 -31.88
N ASN A 412 12.95 11.33 -32.26
CA ASN A 412 12.97 10.93 -33.67
C ASN A 412 11.66 11.24 -34.41
N GLY A 413 10.62 11.66 -33.70
CA GLY A 413 9.24 11.60 -34.21
C GLY A 413 8.79 10.16 -34.46
N GLY A 414 7.54 9.99 -34.92
CA GLY A 414 7.00 8.69 -35.32
C GLY A 414 5.84 8.19 -34.46
N THR A 415 5.47 6.92 -34.65
CA THR A 415 4.34 6.29 -33.97
C THR A 415 4.69 5.94 -32.53
N ALA A 416 3.70 6.06 -31.64
CA ALA A 416 3.85 5.62 -30.26
C ALA A 416 4.07 4.09 -30.17
N PRO A 417 4.81 3.62 -29.16
CA PRO A 417 5.03 2.19 -28.95
C PRO A 417 3.74 1.46 -28.59
N ILE A 418 3.63 0.21 -29.06
CA ILE A 418 2.49 -0.68 -28.80
C ILE A 418 2.94 -1.78 -27.84
N PHE A 419 2.25 -1.89 -26.71
CA PHE A 419 2.56 -2.85 -25.66
C PHE A 419 1.69 -4.09 -25.76
N ARG A 420 2.20 -5.20 -25.27
CA ARG A 420 1.52 -6.49 -25.30
C ARG A 420 0.14 -6.39 -24.64
N ASP A 421 -0.83 -7.07 -25.23
CA ASP A 421 -2.17 -7.14 -24.68
C ASP A 421 -2.20 -7.84 -23.31
N PRO A 422 -3.18 -7.47 -22.44
CA PRO A 422 -3.32 -8.06 -21.12
C PRO A 422 -3.39 -9.58 -21.14
N SER A 423 -2.48 -10.22 -20.41
CA SER A 423 -2.48 -11.67 -20.18
C SER A 423 -1.76 -12.01 -18.87
N VAL A 424 -1.89 -13.25 -18.39
CA VAL A 424 -1.15 -13.73 -17.20
C VAL A 424 0.38 -13.66 -17.37
N ASN A 425 0.88 -13.56 -18.60
CA ASN A 425 2.30 -13.59 -18.94
C ASN A 425 2.75 -12.33 -19.70
N ASP A 426 2.01 -11.22 -19.64
CA ASP A 426 2.37 -9.99 -20.36
C ASP A 426 3.51 -9.19 -19.71
N GLY A 427 3.99 -9.65 -18.55
CA GLY A 427 5.10 -9.04 -17.82
C GLY A 427 4.77 -7.67 -17.21
N ALA A 428 3.53 -7.20 -17.28
CA ALA A 428 3.12 -5.92 -16.72
C ALA A 428 2.74 -6.06 -15.24
N ILE A 429 2.91 -4.98 -14.48
CA ILE A 429 2.41 -4.86 -13.12
C ILE A 429 1.00 -4.29 -13.18
N TYR A 430 0.07 -4.93 -12.49
CA TYR A 430 -1.30 -4.48 -12.30
C TYR A 430 -1.52 -4.14 -10.84
N ILE A 431 -2.01 -2.94 -10.58
CA ILE A 431 -2.41 -2.47 -9.27
C ILE A 431 -3.93 -2.24 -9.33
N TYR A 432 -4.68 -3.17 -8.74
CA TYR A 432 -6.13 -3.12 -8.73
C TYR A 432 -6.62 -2.14 -7.67
N ASN A 433 -7.55 -1.28 -8.08
CA ASN A 433 -8.31 -0.38 -7.22
C ASN A 433 -7.44 0.43 -6.23
N LEU A 434 -6.40 1.06 -6.76
CA LEU A 434 -5.52 1.96 -6.00
C LEU A 434 -6.31 3.17 -5.49
N ASN A 435 -6.22 3.42 -4.20
CA ASN A 435 -6.67 4.66 -3.57
C ASN A 435 -5.50 5.30 -2.83
N THR A 436 -5.20 6.55 -3.16
CA THR A 436 -4.16 7.35 -2.49
C THR A 436 -4.78 8.65 -2.02
N ASN A 437 -4.80 8.85 -0.71
CA ASN A 437 -5.29 10.06 -0.07
C ASN A 437 -4.15 10.65 0.75
N LEU A 438 -3.45 11.63 0.19
CA LEU A 438 -2.26 12.21 0.77
C LEU A 438 -2.57 13.58 1.36
N VAL A 439 -2.50 13.67 2.69
CA VAL A 439 -2.56 14.93 3.43
C VAL A 439 -1.15 15.51 3.49
N LEU A 440 -0.92 16.57 2.73
CA LEU A 440 0.32 17.34 2.69
C LEU A 440 0.20 18.53 3.63
N GLY A 441 0.36 18.24 4.93
CA GLY A 441 0.44 19.28 5.95
C GLY A 441 -0.86 20.06 6.16
N SER A 442 -0.74 21.24 6.76
CA SER A 442 -1.83 22.19 6.99
C SER A 442 -1.29 23.62 6.96
N LEU A 443 -2.14 24.64 7.13
CA LEU A 443 -1.68 26.01 7.34
C LEU A 443 -0.74 26.14 8.56
N TYR A 444 -0.84 25.23 9.54
CA TYR A 444 0.02 25.18 10.73
C TYR A 444 1.26 24.29 10.54
N GLN A 445 1.28 23.48 9.49
CA GLN A 445 2.35 22.53 9.21
C GLN A 445 2.57 22.41 7.70
N PRO A 446 2.97 23.49 7.01
CA PRO A 446 3.14 23.45 5.56
C PRO A 446 4.34 22.62 5.14
N LEU A 447 4.29 22.20 3.88
CA LEU A 447 5.48 21.95 3.07
C LEU A 447 6.09 23.32 2.69
N VAL A 448 7.28 23.64 3.18
CA VAL A 448 8.01 24.86 2.86
C VAL A 448 9.15 24.57 1.89
N LEU A 449 9.33 25.47 0.92
CA LEU A 449 10.39 25.42 -0.08
C LEU A 449 11.24 26.69 0.01
N GLY A 450 12.56 26.52 0.00
CA GLY A 450 13.50 27.64 0.12
C GLY A 450 14.94 27.21 -0.04
N VAL A 451 15.86 28.14 0.26
CA VAL A 451 17.30 27.91 0.21
C VAL A 451 17.77 27.37 1.55
N ALA A 452 18.60 26.34 1.54
CA ALA A 452 19.22 25.78 2.73
C ALA A 452 20.13 26.81 3.43
N ASP A 453 20.47 26.54 4.69
CA ASP A 453 21.28 27.46 5.52
C ASP A 453 22.68 27.75 4.93
N ASP A 454 23.14 26.92 3.99
CA ASP A 454 24.38 27.12 3.24
C ASP A 454 24.29 28.15 2.10
N GLY A 455 23.09 28.66 1.81
CA GLY A 455 22.84 29.64 0.75
C GLY A 455 22.98 29.10 -0.67
N ARG A 456 23.12 27.79 -0.86
CA ARG A 456 23.40 27.16 -2.16
C ARG A 456 22.43 26.06 -2.52
N ASN A 457 22.08 25.22 -1.55
CA ASN A 457 21.22 24.07 -1.77
C ASN A 457 19.75 24.44 -1.65
N VAL A 458 18.88 23.68 -2.33
CA VAL A 458 17.44 23.80 -2.16
C VAL A 458 17.01 22.88 -1.02
N SER A 459 16.17 23.39 -0.13
CA SER A 459 15.59 22.65 0.98
C SER A 459 14.08 22.56 0.82
N LEU A 460 13.56 21.34 0.96
CA LEU A 460 12.15 21.03 1.04
C LEU A 460 11.88 20.49 2.45
N GLU A 461 10.99 21.12 3.20
CA GLU A 461 10.71 20.73 4.58
C GLU A 461 9.20 20.71 4.85
N ILE A 462 8.65 19.59 5.30
CA ILE A 462 7.36 19.59 5.99
C ILE A 462 7.63 20.08 7.40
N ALA A 463 7.11 21.25 7.72
CA ALA A 463 7.34 21.89 9.01
C ALA A 463 7.02 20.95 10.17
N ARG A 464 7.76 21.08 11.27
CA ARG A 464 7.52 20.27 12.46
C ARG A 464 6.23 20.72 13.13
N ILE A 465 5.48 19.79 13.72
CA ILE A 465 4.39 20.15 14.65
C ILE A 465 4.98 20.81 15.91
N PRO A 466 4.53 22.03 16.30
CA PRO A 466 4.97 22.67 17.53
C PRO A 466 4.68 21.81 18.77
N ASN A 467 5.54 21.92 19.79
CA ASN A 467 5.35 21.21 21.05
C ASN A 467 4.23 21.84 21.92
N LYS A 468 2.98 21.74 21.46
CA LYS A 468 1.79 22.32 22.12
C LYS A 468 0.66 21.30 22.13
N GLU A 469 0.18 20.94 23.33
CA GLU A 469 -0.87 19.93 23.52
C GLU A 469 -2.13 20.22 22.70
N SER A 470 -2.61 21.46 22.68
CA SER A 470 -3.83 21.80 21.94
C SER A 470 -3.68 21.70 20.41
N ILE A 471 -2.46 21.81 19.87
CA ILE A 471 -2.17 21.57 18.45
C ILE A 471 -2.06 20.06 18.21
N TYR A 472 -1.35 19.33 19.07
CA TYR A 472 -1.28 17.87 18.98
C TYR A 472 -2.64 17.21 19.04
N LYS A 473 -3.54 17.69 19.90
CA LYS A 473 -4.93 17.22 19.97
C LYS A 473 -5.68 17.45 18.66
N LYS A 474 -5.39 18.51 17.90
CA LYS A 474 -6.00 18.74 16.58
C LYS A 474 -5.48 17.79 15.50
N ILE A 475 -4.23 17.33 15.61
CA ILE A 475 -3.57 16.55 14.56
C ILE A 475 -3.71 15.05 14.80
N TYR A 476 -3.45 14.56 16.01
CA TYR A 476 -3.41 13.13 16.31
C TYR A 476 -4.80 12.50 16.39
N THR A 477 -4.83 11.17 16.18
CA THR A 477 -6.02 10.31 16.25
C THR A 477 -5.75 9.18 17.23
N ASN A 478 -6.74 8.77 18.03
CA ASN A 478 -6.64 7.60 18.91
C ASN A 478 -7.49 6.42 18.39
N TYR A 479 -6.88 5.58 17.54
CA TYR A 479 -7.51 4.41 16.91
C TYR A 479 -7.97 3.30 17.88
N SER A 480 -7.66 3.42 19.18
CA SER A 480 -8.22 2.50 20.19
C SER A 480 -9.69 2.77 20.49
N ARG A 481 -10.22 3.95 20.10
CA ARG A 481 -11.58 4.40 20.40
C ARG A 481 -12.40 4.68 19.13
N PRO A 482 -13.73 4.54 19.20
CA PRO A 482 -14.59 4.85 18.07
C PRO A 482 -14.63 6.36 17.77
N VAL A 483 -14.82 6.68 16.48
CA VAL A 483 -14.90 8.02 15.88
C VAL A 483 -16.37 8.47 15.72
N THR A 484 -17.37 7.64 16.07
CA THR A 484 -18.78 7.94 15.80
C THR A 484 -19.27 9.21 16.51
N ALA A 485 -19.60 10.22 15.71
CA ALA A 485 -20.09 11.54 16.08
C ALA A 485 -21.58 11.55 16.43
N SER A 486 -21.98 10.98 17.58
CA SER A 486 -23.36 11.13 18.07
C SER A 486 -23.53 12.17 19.18
N ASP A 487 -22.47 12.88 19.61
CA ASP A 487 -22.60 14.03 20.51
C ASP A 487 -21.38 14.96 20.42
N PRO A 488 -21.48 16.27 20.15
CA PRO A 488 -20.32 17.18 20.17
C PRO A 488 -19.85 17.56 21.58
N SER A 489 -20.52 17.09 22.65
CA SER A 489 -20.35 17.60 24.01
C SER A 489 -19.81 16.58 25.02
N ALA A 490 -18.63 16.01 24.81
CA ALA A 490 -17.91 15.36 25.91
C ALA A 490 -16.40 15.27 25.68
N TRP A 491 -15.62 15.51 26.73
CA TRP A 491 -14.18 15.27 26.82
C TRP A 491 -13.77 13.78 26.65
N GLN A 492 -14.61 12.95 26.04
CA GLN A 492 -14.49 11.50 25.88
C GLN A 492 -14.35 11.04 24.40
N PHE A 493 -14.61 11.91 23.41
CA PHE A 493 -14.43 11.61 21.99
C PHE A 493 -12.97 11.38 21.65
N ASN A 494 -12.62 10.18 21.16
CA ASN A 494 -11.25 9.84 20.77
C ASN A 494 -10.21 10.12 21.88
N GLY A 495 -10.62 10.28 23.16
CA GLY A 495 -9.75 10.77 24.23
C GLY A 495 -9.29 12.25 24.15
N GLY A 496 -10.05 13.12 23.48
CA GLY A 496 -9.74 14.55 23.31
C GLY A 496 -8.91 14.88 22.05
N TYR A 497 -8.82 13.93 21.12
CA TYR A 497 -8.09 14.02 19.86
C TYR A 497 -9.05 14.22 18.67
N TYR A 498 -8.78 15.20 17.81
CA TYR A 498 -9.65 15.61 16.69
C TYR A 498 -9.08 15.25 15.32
N GLY A 499 -7.90 14.61 15.27
CA GLY A 499 -7.35 14.09 14.04
C GLY A 499 -8.21 13.00 13.44
N SER A 500 -8.10 12.83 12.12
CA SER A 500 -8.74 11.73 11.39
C SER A 500 -7.94 11.34 10.16
N THR A 501 -8.09 10.09 9.74
CA THR A 501 -7.54 9.60 8.48
C THR A 501 -8.43 9.97 7.31
N CYS A 502 -7.83 10.54 6.27
CA CYS A 502 -8.46 10.62 4.98
C CYS A 502 -8.31 9.30 4.25
N ASN A 503 -9.42 8.63 3.99
CA ASN A 503 -9.49 7.46 3.14
C ASN A 503 -10.64 7.59 2.13
N VAL A 504 -10.91 6.51 1.40
CA VAL A 504 -11.94 6.52 0.34
C VAL A 504 -13.36 6.69 0.90
N HIS A 505 -13.61 6.27 2.15
CA HIS A 505 -14.92 6.34 2.79
C HIS A 505 -15.15 7.63 3.59
N TYR A 506 -14.09 8.24 4.12
CA TYR A 506 -14.17 9.45 4.93
C TYR A 506 -12.92 10.31 4.80
N CYS A 507 -13.08 11.63 4.71
CA CYS A 507 -11.94 12.56 4.60
C CYS A 507 -12.17 13.88 5.34
N GLY A 508 -12.71 13.79 6.56
CA GLY A 508 -13.00 14.95 7.39
C GLY A 508 -14.38 15.56 7.11
N GLU A 509 -14.67 16.60 7.89
CA GLU A 509 -15.92 17.33 7.87
C GLU A 509 -15.79 18.70 7.19
N HIS A 510 -16.93 19.28 6.83
CA HIS A 510 -16.98 20.61 6.23
C HIS A 510 -16.73 21.70 7.27
N PRO A 511 -16.12 22.83 6.88
CA PRO A 511 -16.05 24.00 7.74
C PRO A 511 -17.45 24.47 8.18
N SER A 512 -17.51 25.07 9.37
CA SER A 512 -18.72 25.72 9.87
C SER A 512 -19.23 26.78 8.88
N GLY A 513 -20.54 26.83 8.63
CA GLY A 513 -21.16 27.74 7.66
C GLY A 513 -21.32 27.19 6.23
N THR A 514 -20.85 25.97 5.97
CA THR A 514 -21.13 25.29 4.69
C THR A 514 -22.63 24.97 4.55
N VAL A 515 -23.20 25.19 3.36
CA VAL A 515 -24.62 24.92 3.08
C VAL A 515 -24.97 23.47 3.46
N THR A 516 -26.03 23.28 4.24
CA THR A 516 -26.41 21.97 4.80
C THR A 516 -26.64 20.89 3.73
N ALA A 517 -27.15 21.28 2.56
CA ALA A 517 -27.33 20.36 1.43
C ALA A 517 -25.98 19.84 0.86
N LEU A 518 -24.92 20.66 0.92
CA LEU A 518 -23.56 20.25 0.56
C LEU A 518 -22.90 19.46 1.72
N SER A 519 -23.10 19.85 2.98
CA SER A 519 -22.45 19.15 4.10
C SER A 519 -22.88 17.69 4.24
N ASN A 520 -24.16 17.40 3.96
CA ASN A 520 -24.71 16.06 4.13
C ASN A 520 -24.28 15.11 3.01
N ASN A 521 -24.18 15.60 1.78
CA ASN A 521 -23.94 14.78 0.59
C ASN A 521 -22.47 14.63 0.21
N TYR A 522 -21.58 15.49 0.73
CA TYR A 522 -20.18 15.56 0.31
C TYR A 522 -19.23 15.33 1.49
N GLN A 523 -18.00 14.86 1.22
CA GLN A 523 -16.91 14.79 2.20
C GLN A 523 -16.19 16.13 2.30
N GLY A 524 -15.71 16.46 3.50
CA GLY A 524 -14.87 17.63 3.74
C GLY A 524 -13.41 17.41 3.36
N SER A 525 -12.53 18.22 3.97
CA SER A 525 -11.08 18.20 3.71
C SER A 525 -10.23 18.49 4.96
N THR A 526 -10.75 18.19 6.16
CA THR A 526 -10.11 18.50 7.46
C THR A 526 -9.30 17.35 8.05
N ALA A 527 -9.18 16.24 7.33
CA ALA A 527 -8.36 15.11 7.75
C ALA A 527 -6.87 15.48 7.88
N THR A 528 -6.20 14.81 8.81
CA THR A 528 -4.81 15.10 9.21
C THR A 528 -3.84 13.97 8.89
N HIS A 529 -4.37 12.76 8.66
CA HIS A 529 -3.58 11.59 8.29
C HIS A 529 -3.94 11.12 6.89
N SER A 530 -2.95 10.55 6.22
CA SER A 530 -3.04 10.01 4.87
C SER A 530 -3.41 8.52 4.89
N SER A 531 -3.88 8.02 3.75
CA SER A 531 -4.05 6.59 3.51
C SER A 531 -3.63 6.20 2.09
N ILE A 532 -3.15 4.97 1.94
CA ILE A 532 -2.88 4.32 0.67
C ILE A 532 -3.44 2.91 0.77
N THR A 533 -4.36 2.55 -0.11
CA THR A 533 -4.90 1.20 -0.19
C THR A 533 -4.83 0.67 -1.60
N ILE A 534 -4.57 -0.62 -1.71
CA ILE A 534 -4.46 -1.36 -2.96
C ILE A 534 -5.34 -2.59 -2.82
N GLY A 535 -6.29 -2.73 -3.75
CA GLY A 535 -7.09 -3.93 -3.85
C GLY A 535 -8.12 -4.09 -2.75
N SER A 536 -8.40 -5.34 -2.36
CA SER A 536 -9.39 -5.74 -1.37
C SER A 536 -9.08 -5.18 0.03
N THR A 537 -9.99 -4.40 0.59
CA THR A 537 -9.86 -3.87 1.96
C THR A 537 -11.00 -4.30 2.86
N VAL A 538 -10.88 -4.04 4.16
CA VAL A 538 -11.96 -4.12 5.14
C VAL A 538 -12.06 -2.76 5.82
N TYR A 539 -13.24 -2.16 5.79
CA TYR A 539 -13.51 -0.86 6.41
C TYR A 539 -14.21 -1.02 7.76
N ASN A 540 -13.60 -0.47 8.80
CA ASN A 540 -14.22 -0.32 10.11
C ASN A 540 -14.77 1.11 10.26
N SER A 541 -16.07 1.26 10.01
CA SER A 541 -16.76 2.56 10.11
C SER A 541 -16.79 3.14 11.52
N ALA A 542 -16.71 2.31 12.56
CA ALA A 542 -16.69 2.78 13.94
C ALA A 542 -15.37 3.48 14.28
N LYS A 543 -14.26 3.05 13.68
CA LYS A 543 -12.91 3.60 13.93
C LYS A 543 -12.36 4.46 12.80
N ASN A 544 -13.06 4.52 11.66
CA ASN A 544 -12.55 5.06 10.40
C ASN A 544 -11.16 4.47 10.04
N GLU A 545 -11.09 3.13 10.02
CA GLU A 545 -9.85 2.39 9.79
C GLU A 545 -10.01 1.44 8.60
N LEU A 546 -9.03 1.43 7.69
CA LEU A 546 -8.92 0.48 6.58
C LEU A 546 -7.79 -0.51 6.81
N THR A 547 -8.10 -1.79 6.67
CA THR A 547 -7.11 -2.87 6.69
C THR A 547 -7.13 -3.66 5.39
N ALA A 548 -6.01 -4.28 5.04
CA ALA A 548 -5.92 -5.16 3.87
C ALA A 548 -6.67 -6.48 4.15
N TYR A 549 -7.44 -6.96 3.17
CA TYR A 549 -8.11 -8.25 3.28
C TYR A 549 -7.15 -9.39 2.93
N SER A 550 -7.08 -10.43 3.77
CA SER A 550 -6.08 -11.51 3.63
C SER A 550 -6.63 -12.88 3.21
N GLY A 551 -7.91 -12.95 2.81
CA GLY A 551 -8.53 -14.20 2.33
C GLY A 551 -8.03 -14.62 0.93
N ALA A 552 -8.37 -15.83 0.50
CA ALA A 552 -8.03 -16.35 -0.83
C ALA A 552 -8.71 -15.56 -1.97
N GLU A 553 -9.77 -14.81 -1.63
CA GLU A 553 -10.52 -13.90 -2.47
C GLU A 553 -9.85 -12.51 -2.60
N ALA A 554 -8.76 -12.26 -1.87
CA ALA A 554 -8.05 -10.99 -1.93
C ALA A 554 -7.48 -10.75 -3.32
N VAL A 555 -7.60 -9.51 -3.79
CA VAL A 555 -7.04 -9.01 -5.06
C VAL A 555 -6.28 -7.74 -4.75
N GLY A 556 -5.14 -7.49 -5.38
CA GLY A 556 -4.43 -6.21 -5.18
C GLY A 556 -3.31 -5.93 -6.15
N ILE A 557 -2.11 -6.48 -5.94
CA ILE A 557 -1.00 -6.34 -6.90
C ILE A 557 -0.85 -7.66 -7.66
N SER A 558 -0.70 -7.61 -8.98
CA SER A 558 -0.34 -8.80 -9.76
C SER A 558 0.73 -8.52 -10.81
N PHE A 559 1.52 -9.55 -11.12
CA PHE A 559 2.39 -9.57 -12.29
C PHE A 559 1.67 -10.36 -13.40
N GLY A 560 1.32 -9.71 -14.49
CA GLY A 560 0.33 -10.24 -15.43
C GLY A 560 -1.10 -9.99 -14.96
N ALA A 561 -2.01 -9.95 -15.92
CA ALA A 561 -3.44 -9.76 -15.65
C ALA A 561 -3.99 -10.95 -14.84
N LEU A 562 -4.93 -10.69 -13.93
CA LEU A 562 -5.62 -11.74 -13.20
C LEU A 562 -6.64 -12.41 -14.11
N GLN A 563 -6.64 -13.75 -14.12
CA GLN A 563 -7.55 -14.56 -14.91
C GLN A 563 -8.18 -15.64 -14.03
N SER A 564 -9.44 -15.95 -14.32
CA SER A 564 -10.16 -17.05 -13.66
C SER A 564 -9.52 -18.39 -14.03
N GLY A 565 -9.43 -19.31 -13.08
CA GLY A 565 -8.81 -20.62 -13.30
C GLY A 565 -8.81 -21.50 -12.06
N THR A 566 -8.05 -22.58 -12.13
CA THR A 566 -7.89 -23.54 -11.04
C THR A 566 -6.48 -23.46 -10.47
N VAL A 567 -6.38 -23.32 -9.16
CA VAL A 567 -5.11 -23.29 -8.42
C VAL A 567 -5.03 -24.49 -7.50
N VAL A 568 -3.89 -25.18 -7.50
CA VAL A 568 -3.64 -26.35 -6.65
C VAL A 568 -2.57 -26.00 -5.63
N ASN A 569 -2.85 -26.25 -4.34
CA ASN A 569 -1.91 -26.10 -3.25
C ASN A 569 -1.74 -27.43 -2.50
N ASP A 570 -0.52 -27.93 -2.46
CA ASP A 570 -0.17 -29.12 -1.69
C ASP A 570 0.48 -28.68 -0.36
N GLN A 571 -0.13 -29.06 0.76
CA GLN A 571 0.42 -28.85 2.09
C GLN A 571 0.80 -30.19 2.74
N GLN A 572 2.06 -30.31 3.14
CA GLN A 572 2.56 -31.49 3.83
C GLN A 572 2.35 -31.36 5.35
N TYR A 573 1.80 -32.42 5.93
CA TYR A 573 1.67 -32.60 7.37
C TYR A 573 2.57 -33.76 7.78
N LYS A 574 3.37 -33.52 8.81
CA LYS A 574 4.24 -34.53 9.39
C LYS A 574 3.89 -34.75 10.85
N GLN A 575 4.03 -35.99 11.27
CA GLN A 575 3.76 -36.41 12.64
C GLN A 575 4.74 -37.49 13.05
N VAL A 576 5.37 -37.29 14.19
CA VAL A 576 6.21 -38.29 14.82
C VAL A 576 5.32 -39.21 15.66
N GLN A 577 5.52 -40.51 15.50
CA GLN A 577 4.95 -41.51 16.38
C GLN A 577 6.06 -42.33 17.03
N GLN A 578 5.81 -42.72 18.27
CA GLN A 578 6.69 -43.54 19.09
C GLN A 578 5.94 -44.77 19.59
N GLN A 579 6.62 -45.90 19.65
CA GLN A 579 6.18 -47.06 20.41
C GLN A 579 7.37 -47.65 21.17
N ASN A 580 7.10 -48.18 22.35
CA ASN A 580 8.13 -48.72 23.23
C ASN A 580 7.81 -50.17 23.54
N ARG A 581 8.83 -50.95 23.85
CA ARG A 581 8.69 -52.24 24.51
C ARG A 581 9.72 -52.36 25.61
N ASN A 582 9.32 -52.99 26.71
CA ASN A 582 10.17 -53.20 27.86
C ASN A 582 10.62 -54.66 27.94
N TRP A 583 11.84 -54.87 28.43
CA TRP A 583 12.29 -56.17 28.87
C TRP A 583 11.71 -56.48 30.24
N THR A 584 11.00 -57.59 30.35
CA THR A 584 10.47 -58.05 31.64
C THR A 584 11.26 -59.24 32.16
N THR A 585 11.49 -59.24 33.47
CA THR A 585 12.09 -60.36 34.20
C THR A 585 11.26 -60.62 35.46
N GLY A 586 10.73 -61.83 35.59
CA GLY A 586 10.16 -62.32 36.85
C GLY A 586 11.27 -62.78 37.79
N PHE A 587 11.11 -62.52 39.08
CA PHE A 587 12.00 -63.02 40.13
C PHE A 587 11.19 -63.80 41.16
N GLU A 588 11.75 -64.90 41.63
CA GLU A 588 11.12 -65.75 42.64
C GLU A 588 12.20 -66.11 43.64
N ARG A 589 11.88 -65.85 44.90
CA ARG A 589 12.67 -66.34 46.02
C ARG A 589 12.29 -67.80 46.21
N TYR A 590 13.24 -68.70 46.07
CA TYR A 590 13.02 -70.11 46.36
C TYR A 590 13.98 -70.62 47.44
N CYS A 591 13.57 -71.69 48.11
CA CYS A 591 14.36 -72.33 49.15
C CYS A 591 15.50 -73.13 48.52
N SER A 592 16.75 -72.72 48.72
CA SER A 592 17.91 -73.42 48.14
C SER A 592 18.61 -74.33 49.14
N GLY A 593 18.46 -74.08 50.44
CA GLY A 593 19.09 -74.88 51.50
C GLY A 593 18.23 -76.01 52.08
N GLY A 594 17.06 -76.29 51.49
CA GLY A 594 16.04 -77.16 52.08
C GLY A 594 15.27 -76.50 53.24
N THR A 595 14.10 -77.04 53.57
CA THR A 595 13.25 -76.59 54.68
C THR A 595 13.54 -77.42 55.92
N ASN A 596 13.70 -76.78 57.08
CA ASN A 596 13.78 -77.50 58.34
C ASN A 596 12.43 -78.13 58.71
N TRP A 597 12.40 -78.98 59.74
CA TRP A 597 11.20 -79.70 60.17
C TRP A 597 10.03 -78.80 60.64
N LEU A 598 10.30 -77.51 60.89
CA LEU A 598 9.30 -76.50 61.23
C LEU A 598 8.78 -75.73 60.01
N GLY A 599 9.20 -76.09 58.79
CA GLY A 599 8.79 -75.45 57.54
C GLY A 599 9.57 -74.17 57.19
N SER A 600 10.61 -73.81 57.96
CA SER A 600 11.43 -72.62 57.71
C SER A 600 12.59 -72.92 56.76
N CYS A 601 12.80 -72.07 55.75
CA CYS A 601 13.91 -72.20 54.80
C CYS A 601 15.28 -71.96 55.45
N GLN A 602 16.22 -72.86 55.19
CA GLN A 602 17.61 -72.76 55.70
C GLN A 602 18.55 -71.96 54.77
N GLY A 603 18.07 -71.55 53.61
CA GLY A 603 18.77 -70.68 52.68
C GLY A 603 17.83 -70.25 51.55
N TYR A 604 17.93 -68.99 51.16
CA TYR A 604 17.18 -68.45 50.03
C TYR A 604 18.11 -68.17 48.87
N SER A 605 17.73 -68.63 47.69
CA SER A 605 18.35 -68.21 46.43
C SER A 605 17.31 -67.59 45.51
N TRP A 606 17.79 -66.82 44.56
CA TRP A 606 16.97 -66.13 43.58
C TRP A 606 17.14 -66.78 42.22
N ARG A 607 16.02 -67.09 41.54
CA ARG A 607 16.03 -67.47 40.13
C ARG A 607 15.27 -66.45 39.30
N TYR A 608 15.80 -66.16 38.12
CA TYR A 608 15.14 -65.35 37.10
C TYR A 608 14.32 -66.24 36.18
N PHE A 609 13.07 -65.89 35.93
CA PHE A 609 12.19 -66.56 34.97
C PHE A 609 11.42 -65.52 34.16
N ASN A 610 10.80 -65.92 33.05
CA ASN A 610 10.10 -65.02 32.13
C ASN A 610 10.97 -63.87 31.60
N GLN A 611 12.20 -64.18 31.19
CA GLN A 611 13.14 -63.22 30.59
C GLN A 611 12.82 -62.98 29.12
N ASN A 612 11.75 -62.23 28.86
CA ASN A 612 11.27 -61.98 27.51
C ASN A 612 10.96 -60.50 27.32
N TRP A 613 11.15 -60.03 26.09
CA TRP A 613 10.63 -58.74 25.67
C TRP A 613 9.10 -58.78 25.61
N GLN A 614 8.44 -57.77 26.19
CA GLN A 614 7.01 -57.57 25.98
C GLN A 614 6.71 -57.20 24.52
N ALA A 615 5.46 -57.33 24.09
CA ALA A 615 5.02 -56.78 22.81
C ALA A 615 5.29 -55.26 22.76
N PHE A 616 5.47 -54.69 21.57
CA PHE A 616 5.46 -53.24 21.42
C PHE A 616 4.10 -52.69 21.82
N ASP A 617 4.12 -51.57 22.55
CA ASP A 617 2.93 -50.75 22.77
C ASP A 617 2.38 -50.24 21.43
N ALA A 618 1.12 -49.81 21.42
CA ALA A 618 0.57 -49.10 20.27
C ALA A 618 1.37 -47.82 19.98
N TRP A 619 1.51 -47.46 18.70
CA TRP A 619 2.07 -46.18 18.29
C TRP A 619 1.29 -45.02 18.90
N LYS A 620 2.01 -44.12 19.58
CA LYS A 620 1.48 -42.89 20.18
C LYS A 620 2.12 -41.68 19.53
N ASN A 621 1.35 -40.61 19.41
CA ASN A 621 1.83 -39.33 18.90
C ASN A 621 2.71 -38.67 19.96
N THR A 622 3.78 -38.02 19.53
CA THR A 622 4.76 -37.40 20.43
C THR A 622 5.18 -36.02 19.92
N ASP A 623 5.40 -35.09 20.84
CA ASP A 623 5.87 -33.71 20.57
C ASP A 623 7.40 -33.58 20.78
N ARG A 624 8.13 -34.70 20.92
CA ARG A 624 9.45 -34.76 21.60
C ARG A 624 10.67 -34.49 20.70
N THR A 625 11.68 -33.79 21.24
CA THR A 625 12.88 -33.24 20.54
C THR A 625 14.24 -33.85 20.92
N THR A 626 14.31 -34.88 21.76
CA THR A 626 15.49 -35.04 22.63
C THR A 626 16.53 -36.12 22.28
N TYR A 627 16.44 -36.84 21.16
CA TYR A 627 17.39 -37.94 20.86
C TYR A 627 17.90 -38.02 19.43
N SER A 628 17.34 -37.21 18.52
CA SER A 628 17.89 -36.97 17.19
C SER A 628 18.05 -35.46 17.07
N ASN A 629 19.24 -34.98 16.71
CA ASN A 629 19.51 -33.56 16.52
C ASN A 629 18.76 -32.95 15.32
N ASP A 630 17.87 -33.72 14.70
CA ASP A 630 17.14 -33.37 13.51
C ASP A 630 15.62 -33.39 13.74
N ILE A 631 15.06 -32.18 13.62
CA ILE A 631 13.77 -31.85 13.01
C ILE A 631 12.54 -31.85 13.94
N HIS A 632 12.20 -30.63 14.38
CA HIS A 632 10.85 -30.22 14.76
C HIS A 632 10.00 -30.07 13.49
N ILE A 633 9.00 -30.93 13.26
CA ILE A 633 7.87 -30.59 12.36
C ILE A 633 6.59 -30.91 13.11
N THR A 634 6.19 -29.98 13.96
CA THR A 634 4.87 -29.93 14.55
C THR A 634 3.87 -29.56 13.45
N SER A 635 2.80 -30.34 13.28
CA SER A 635 1.57 -29.76 12.74
C SER A 635 1.20 -28.60 13.68
N PRO A 636 0.87 -27.40 13.20
CA PRO A 636 0.28 -26.39 14.07
C PRO A 636 -0.89 -27.04 14.81
N ARG A 637 -0.90 -26.98 16.14
CA ARG A 637 -2.03 -27.47 16.94
C ARG A 637 -3.22 -26.59 16.57
N ASP A 638 -4.10 -27.10 15.71
CA ASP A 638 -5.35 -26.46 15.34
C ASP A 638 -6.42 -26.89 16.35
N PRO A 639 -6.97 -25.98 17.16
CA PRO A 639 -7.95 -26.33 18.20
C PRO A 639 -9.27 -26.89 17.65
N ILE A 640 -9.55 -26.71 16.36
CA ILE A 640 -10.77 -27.18 15.68
C ILE A 640 -10.48 -28.45 14.90
N LEU A 641 -9.39 -28.47 14.12
CA LEU A 641 -9.09 -29.59 13.21
C LEU A 641 -8.27 -30.70 13.86
N ASN A 642 -7.51 -30.40 14.92
CA ASN A 642 -6.80 -31.40 15.71
C ASN A 642 -6.57 -31.01 17.18
N PRO A 643 -7.63 -31.08 18.01
CA PRO A 643 -7.57 -30.70 19.43
C PRO A 643 -6.60 -31.57 20.25
N ASN A 644 -6.26 -32.78 19.78
CA ASN A 644 -5.43 -33.75 20.48
C ASN A 644 -3.98 -33.88 19.93
N GLY A 645 -3.61 -33.13 18.89
CA GLY A 645 -2.30 -33.20 18.22
C GLY A 645 -2.15 -34.32 17.18
N GLY A 646 -1.35 -34.10 16.12
CA GLY A 646 -1.13 -35.03 14.99
C GLY A 646 -1.65 -34.54 13.61
N ILE A 647 -1.77 -35.44 12.63
CA ILE A 647 -2.34 -35.14 11.31
C ILE A 647 -3.88 -35.17 11.41
N PRO A 648 -4.60 -34.16 10.90
CA PRO A 648 -6.07 -34.14 10.89
C PRO A 648 -6.68 -35.36 10.18
N THR A 649 -7.89 -35.77 10.59
CA THR A 649 -8.62 -36.88 9.94
C THR A 649 -9.18 -36.47 8.58
N VAL A 650 -9.66 -35.22 8.48
CA VAL A 650 -10.13 -34.60 7.24
C VAL A 650 -9.01 -33.73 6.66
N ALA A 651 -8.84 -33.75 5.34
CA ALA A 651 -7.84 -32.93 4.66
C ALA A 651 -8.13 -31.44 4.89
N PRO A 652 -7.23 -30.67 5.51
CA PRO A 652 -7.46 -29.25 5.73
C PRO A 652 -7.55 -28.52 4.39
N VAL A 653 -8.59 -27.70 4.24
CA VAL A 653 -8.76 -26.83 3.08
C VAL A 653 -7.92 -25.58 3.27
N LYS A 654 -6.97 -25.36 2.36
CA LYS A 654 -6.20 -24.13 2.28
C LYS A 654 -6.42 -23.48 0.93
N ALA A 655 -7.52 -22.74 0.83
CA ALA A 655 -7.82 -21.97 -0.36
C ALA A 655 -6.67 -21.01 -0.68
N THR A 656 -6.34 -20.85 -1.96
CA THR A 656 -5.26 -19.97 -2.39
C THR A 656 -5.65 -19.18 -3.63
N ALA A 657 -5.12 -17.97 -3.74
CA ALA A 657 -5.19 -17.18 -4.97
C ALA A 657 -4.17 -17.68 -6.01
N PRO A 658 -4.32 -17.29 -7.30
CA PRO A 658 -3.32 -17.53 -8.33
C PRO A 658 -1.94 -17.00 -7.94
N SER A 659 -0.87 -17.68 -8.38
CA SER A 659 0.52 -17.36 -8.00
C SER A 659 0.96 -15.96 -8.46
N ASN A 660 0.28 -15.39 -9.44
CA ASN A 660 0.57 -14.07 -9.94
C ASN A 660 -0.15 -12.95 -9.17
N ASN A 661 -1.03 -13.29 -8.23
CA ASN A 661 -1.70 -12.36 -7.31
C ASN A 661 -0.94 -12.28 -5.98
N PHE A 662 -0.42 -11.10 -5.66
CA PHE A 662 0.38 -10.83 -4.45
C PHE A 662 -0.48 -10.27 -3.31
N GLY A 663 -1.80 -10.20 -3.51
CA GLY A 663 -2.75 -9.76 -2.50
C GLY A 663 -2.87 -8.25 -2.40
N SER A 664 -3.66 -7.81 -1.44
CA SER A 664 -3.97 -6.40 -1.16
C SER A 664 -3.01 -5.78 -0.14
N ALA A 665 -2.95 -4.46 -0.12
CA ALA A 665 -2.17 -3.70 0.85
C ALA A 665 -2.98 -2.51 1.39
N ALA A 666 -2.74 -2.13 2.65
CA ALA A 666 -3.33 -0.95 3.25
C ALA A 666 -2.31 -0.29 4.18
N ILE A 667 -2.12 1.01 3.99
CA ILE A 667 -1.44 1.92 4.90
C ILE A 667 -2.50 2.95 5.28
N ASP A 668 -2.92 2.95 6.53
CA ASP A 668 -3.97 3.84 7.01
C ASP A 668 -3.45 4.59 8.24
N GLY A 669 -3.74 5.89 8.32
CA GLY A 669 -3.26 6.73 9.41
C GLY A 669 -1.80 7.19 9.28
N LEU A 670 -1.30 7.37 8.04
CA LEU A 670 0.05 7.90 7.80
C LEU A 670 0.11 9.39 8.12
N LEU A 671 0.91 9.79 9.12
CA LEU A 671 1.20 11.18 9.46
C LEU A 671 2.68 11.48 9.24
N ILE A 672 2.98 12.57 8.53
CA ILE A 672 4.34 13.11 8.44
C ILE A 672 4.49 14.18 9.51
N GLN A 673 5.15 13.84 10.62
CA GLN A 673 5.37 14.79 11.72
C GLN A 673 6.42 15.86 11.37
N HIS A 674 7.46 15.46 10.66
CA HIS A 674 8.54 16.30 10.15
C HIS A 674 9.27 15.53 9.05
N LEU A 675 9.62 16.22 7.97
CA LEU A 675 10.43 15.66 6.89
C LEU A 675 11.26 16.80 6.31
N LYS A 676 12.57 16.64 6.26
CA LYS A 676 13.47 17.60 5.61
C LYS A 676 14.34 16.88 4.59
N MET A 677 14.30 17.37 3.36
CA MET A 677 15.17 16.96 2.27
C MET A 677 15.95 18.17 1.79
N THR A 678 17.27 18.04 1.74
CA THR A 678 18.15 19.10 1.24
C THR A 678 19.01 18.53 0.13
N THR A 679 19.13 19.25 -0.98
CA THR A 679 20.07 18.87 -2.04
C THR A 679 21.49 18.94 -1.50
N THR A 680 22.40 18.13 -2.02
CA THR A 680 23.83 18.30 -1.74
C THR A 680 24.55 18.47 -3.07
N GLY A 681 25.25 19.60 -3.23
CA GLY A 681 26.15 19.83 -4.36
C GLY A 681 25.56 20.49 -5.59
N LEU A 682 24.60 21.41 -5.44
CA LEU A 682 24.33 22.43 -6.46
C LEU A 682 25.48 23.46 -6.54
#